data_AF-A0A2E5U4F6-F1
#
_entry.id   AF-A0A2E5U4F6-F1
#
_cell.length_a   1.000
_cell.length_b   1.000
_cell.length_c   1.000
_cell.angle_alpha   90.00
_cell.angle_beta   90.00
_cell.angle_gamma   90.00
#
_symmetry.space_group_name_H-M   'P 1'
#
loop_
_entity.id
_entity.type
_entity.pdbx_description
1 polymer ?
#
loop_
_entity_poly.entity_id
_entity_poly.type
_entity_poly.pdbx_seq_one_letter_code
_entity_poly.pdbx_strand_id
1 'polypeptide(L)'
;MKFFYLLICISFLIPSNSQFKYIKSITSILNPKDVIVSSENLIVSTEGGLYSYNRAYDDIDVIIDNLKYKSINSINVDSLGRIWIGSSNPGVIQILNDDFNLDYIIDYQMFDQIDEITFSHDYVFCTVKNNNRYGVVQYSNNDFPNYLNIYDQFLDDDMIIKDLNVYNDSIYIATNKGLLSASVDNDFLMFSSSWNKYYENQNIQNIFVGDGLYFFVDNQLYKDFSLYLCCFDNNINIIQSMLNENNIYSLTDNSFYEGTNIVYEISENFNFVDFEILNNKFYLAIENNGLLVLDQNFNILDKIIPNTLFKNDYSSIYLMDNDLIGISKDGGFLLENSLSLSNSRVKNFYSFNSSRDFILNGKYPNYMSLDINKYYGKYLMYLSGGGKPLSIIGENNTGYFLNTNLYPELTHPHYSKILDSLIANNMSVENIYLGSLLEIDFENLEISESWGSEIFSGLGGITSNSTDGFMVVNDLFKDQEGLYILNPYAENNYVNNDTVNVPIACKNNNNDWTYFSDENLNNLIPTEMTKGPFNNFWLAYQSYNNYSYGGIRVIENNDSGNWYNGLIEELVGVNVWSLDFGKDQSGNDILWVISDLGVMGYQVLINQTILNTLDFELNSISPYYYYSEIPFNIESKVRVDYQQNAWITTPGYGLKIIKNNGELWPDNSGINSMNSNLLSDVVNDVIFDENGYVFIATDKGISVIETVFSDNVSVKNISVSPNPFFTDQDSEIIISNYPSGSKIQIITLEGRLIKEFPKYSYNSIFNWDGKDNQGNKIQTGIYLVVASHPTRSSGTTKIAIIN
;
A
#
# COMPACT_ATOMS: atom_id res chain seq x y z
N MET A 1 -30.53 -50.52 18.39
CA MET A 1 -30.78 -49.08 18.55
C MET A 1 -29.42 -48.39 18.48
N LYS A 2 -29.17 -47.65 17.40
CA LYS A 2 -27.90 -46.98 17.11
C LYS A 2 -27.80 -45.69 17.92
N PHE A 3 -26.77 -45.57 18.75
CA PHE A 3 -26.32 -44.28 19.26
C PHE A 3 -25.26 -43.75 18.29
N PHE A 4 -25.56 -42.64 17.62
CA PHE A 4 -24.60 -41.88 16.83
C PHE A 4 -23.89 -40.92 17.78
N TYR A 5 -22.63 -41.18 18.10
CA TYR A 5 -21.73 -40.16 18.65
C TYR A 5 -21.17 -39.39 17.45
N LEU A 6 -21.63 -38.15 17.27
CA LEU A 6 -21.02 -37.19 16.37
C LEU A 6 -19.77 -36.65 17.09
N LEU A 7 -18.60 -37.22 16.80
CA LEU A 7 -17.32 -36.61 17.16
C LEU A 7 -17.11 -35.42 16.21
N ILE A 8 -17.30 -34.20 16.71
CA ILE A 8 -16.84 -33.00 16.04
C ILE A 8 -15.32 -32.96 16.26
N CYS A 9 -14.57 -33.43 15.27
CA CYS A 9 -13.15 -33.14 15.15
C CYS A 9 -13.01 -31.64 14.86
N ILE A 10 -12.79 -30.84 15.90
CA ILE A 10 -12.23 -29.50 15.73
C ILE A 10 -10.77 -29.73 15.35
N SER A 11 -10.50 -29.73 14.05
CA SER A 11 -9.14 -29.56 13.55
C SER A 11 -8.72 -28.14 13.88
N PHE A 12 -8.07 -27.96 15.03
CA PHE A 12 -7.13 -26.85 15.18
C PHE A 12 -6.00 -27.11 14.19
N LEU A 13 -6.13 -26.59 12.97
CA LEU A 13 -4.99 -26.31 12.12
C LEU A 13 -4.21 -25.21 12.83
N ILE A 14 -3.26 -25.61 13.67
CA ILE A 14 -2.15 -24.74 14.03
C ILE A 14 -1.33 -24.65 12.73
N PRO A 15 -1.15 -23.48 12.08
CA PRO A 15 -0.19 -23.39 10.99
C PRO A 15 1.21 -23.39 11.59
N SER A 16 1.71 -24.55 12.01
CA SER A 16 3.13 -24.75 12.27
C SER A 16 3.84 -24.95 10.94
N ASN A 17 4.12 -23.86 10.22
CA ASN A 17 5.10 -23.70 9.13
C ASN A 17 4.92 -22.35 8.40
N SER A 18 5.07 -21.21 9.07
CA SER A 18 5.03 -19.92 8.38
C SER A 18 6.33 -19.72 7.57
N GLN A 19 6.28 -19.94 6.25
CA GLN A 19 7.42 -19.72 5.34
C GLN A 19 7.82 -18.24 5.22
N PHE A 20 6.96 -17.34 5.69
CA PHE A 20 7.21 -15.92 5.85
C PHE A 20 6.44 -15.42 7.08
N LYS A 21 6.84 -14.28 7.62
CA LYS A 21 6.26 -13.66 8.80
C LYS A 21 5.89 -12.21 8.49
N TYR A 22 4.69 -11.80 8.86
CA TYR A 22 4.31 -10.40 8.82
C TYR A 22 5.05 -9.61 9.91
N ILE A 23 5.57 -8.45 9.55
CA ILE A 23 6.35 -7.59 10.45
C ILE A 23 5.54 -6.36 10.86
N LYS A 24 5.15 -5.53 9.88
CA LYS A 24 4.35 -4.33 10.11
C LYS A 24 3.72 -3.80 8.82
N SER A 25 2.77 -2.89 8.97
CA SER A 25 2.24 -2.07 7.89
C SER A 25 2.58 -0.59 8.08
N ILE A 26 2.83 0.09 6.97
CA ILE A 26 3.08 1.52 6.92
C ILE A 26 1.99 2.11 6.02
N THR A 27 1.01 2.77 6.65
CA THR A 27 -0.18 3.33 5.99
C THR A 27 -0.30 4.81 6.31
N SER A 28 -1.14 5.51 5.55
CA SER A 28 -1.54 6.88 5.85
C SER A 28 -2.69 6.90 6.85
N ILE A 29 -2.45 7.50 8.00
CA ILE A 29 -3.45 7.87 9.01
C ILE A 29 -3.66 9.39 9.06
N LEU A 30 -3.39 10.07 7.94
CA LEU A 30 -3.51 11.52 7.82
C LEU A 30 -4.97 11.98 7.61
N ASN A 31 -5.79 11.11 7.01
CA ASN A 31 -7.16 11.41 6.63
C ASN A 31 -8.15 10.84 7.67
N PRO A 32 -8.64 11.65 8.63
CA PRO A 32 -9.59 11.19 9.63
C PRO A 32 -10.93 10.83 8.98
N LYS A 33 -11.66 9.90 9.61
CA LYS A 33 -13.01 9.50 9.23
C LYS A 33 -14.04 9.74 10.33
N ASP A 34 -13.62 9.59 11.58
CA ASP A 34 -14.48 9.69 12.76
C ASP A 34 -13.59 9.90 14.00
N VAL A 35 -14.08 10.63 15.00
CA VAL A 35 -13.37 11.02 16.23
C VAL A 35 -14.28 10.83 17.45
N ILE A 36 -13.82 10.03 18.41
CA ILE A 36 -14.57 9.77 19.64
C ILE A 36 -13.69 9.95 20.89
N VAL A 37 -14.34 10.13 22.05
CA VAL A 37 -13.67 10.11 23.36
C VAL A 37 -13.78 8.74 24.00
N SER A 38 -12.66 8.21 24.49
CA SER A 38 -12.63 7.04 25.37
C SER A 38 -11.65 7.23 26.52
N SER A 39 -12.10 7.08 27.77
CA SER A 39 -11.26 7.11 28.98
C SER A 39 -10.28 8.29 29.04
N GLU A 40 -10.71 9.49 28.60
CA GLU A 40 -9.95 10.77 28.49
C GLU A 40 -9.00 10.91 27.27
N ASN A 41 -8.90 9.89 26.41
CA ASN A 41 -8.17 9.97 25.14
C ASN A 41 -9.13 10.26 23.99
N LEU A 42 -8.60 10.89 22.94
CA LEU A 42 -9.29 10.97 21.65
C LEU A 42 -8.85 9.80 20.80
N ILE A 43 -9.79 9.09 20.22
CA ILE A 43 -9.53 8.03 19.24
C ILE A 43 -9.99 8.55 17.89
N VAL A 44 -9.10 8.48 16.92
CA VAL A 44 -9.37 8.93 15.55
C VAL A 44 -9.22 7.76 14.61
N SER A 45 -10.28 7.48 13.84
CA SER A 45 -10.24 6.49 12.78
C SER A 45 -9.83 7.10 11.45
N THR A 46 -9.23 6.30 10.58
CA THR A 46 -8.72 6.74 9.28
C THR A 46 -8.82 5.63 8.24
N GLU A 47 -8.59 5.98 6.97
CA GLU A 47 -8.54 5.00 5.88
C GLU A 47 -7.36 4.00 5.97
N GLY A 48 -6.39 4.21 6.87
CA GLY A 48 -5.19 3.37 7.01
C GLY A 48 -4.99 2.75 8.41
N GLY A 49 -5.88 3.01 9.36
CA GLY A 49 -5.81 2.51 10.73
C GLY A 49 -6.48 3.48 11.70
N LEU A 50 -6.12 3.42 12.98
CA LEU A 50 -6.54 4.40 13.98
C LEU A 50 -5.36 4.93 14.79
N TYR A 51 -5.52 6.10 15.40
CA TYR A 51 -4.58 6.60 16.39
C TYR A 51 -5.30 7.14 17.60
N SER A 52 -4.67 6.99 18.76
CA SER A 52 -5.11 7.53 20.03
C SER A 52 -4.23 8.72 20.39
N TYR A 53 -4.85 9.83 20.79
CA TYR A 53 -4.14 11.00 21.29
C TYR A 53 -4.31 11.13 22.79
N ASN A 54 -3.21 10.92 23.51
CA ASN A 54 -3.15 11.11 24.96
C ASN A 54 -2.73 12.54 25.29
N ARG A 55 -3.71 13.32 25.73
CA ARG A 55 -3.53 14.73 26.08
C ARG A 55 -2.63 14.98 27.29
N ALA A 56 -2.57 14.05 28.25
CA ALA A 56 -1.81 14.25 29.48
C ALA A 56 -0.30 14.26 29.22
N TYR A 57 0.12 13.53 28.18
CA TYR A 57 1.52 13.37 27.80
C TYR A 57 1.87 14.01 26.44
N ASP A 58 0.87 14.57 25.73
CA ASP A 58 0.98 15.03 24.34
C ASP A 58 1.53 13.95 23.41
N ASP A 59 1.02 12.73 23.56
CA ASP A 59 1.52 11.53 22.89
C ASP A 59 0.48 10.96 21.91
N ILE A 60 0.96 10.37 20.83
CA ILE A 60 0.14 9.77 19.79
C ILE A 60 0.52 8.31 19.62
N ASP A 61 -0.41 7.42 19.95
CA ASP A 61 -0.28 5.99 19.76
C ASP A 61 -0.96 5.58 18.45
N VAL A 62 -0.19 5.05 17.51
CA VAL A 62 -0.69 4.57 16.21
C VAL A 62 -1.01 3.09 16.29
N ILE A 63 -2.24 2.72 15.94
CA ILE A 63 -2.76 1.35 16.01
C ILE A 63 -3.15 0.90 14.59
N ILE A 64 -2.22 0.18 13.96
CA ILE A 64 -2.40 -0.39 12.61
C ILE A 64 -2.30 -1.91 12.66
N ASP A 65 -1.21 -2.43 13.23
CA ASP A 65 -0.87 -3.86 13.14
C ASP A 65 -1.76 -4.75 14.02
N ASN A 66 -2.45 -4.18 15.01
CA ASN A 66 -3.46 -4.88 15.82
C ASN A 66 -4.77 -5.12 15.05
N LEU A 67 -4.97 -4.46 13.90
CA LEU A 67 -6.19 -4.57 13.10
C LEU A 67 -6.01 -5.61 11.99
N LYS A 68 -7.04 -6.44 11.79
CA LYS A 68 -7.10 -7.33 10.62
C LYS A 68 -7.46 -6.54 9.37
N TYR A 69 -8.47 -5.68 9.47
CA TYR A 69 -8.92 -4.80 8.39
C TYR A 69 -8.59 -3.35 8.74
N LYS A 70 -7.72 -2.73 7.95
CA LYS A 70 -7.08 -1.45 8.31
C LYS A 70 -7.78 -0.22 7.75
N SER A 71 -8.65 -0.37 6.75
CA SER A 71 -9.44 0.75 6.23
C SER A 71 -10.68 0.94 7.07
N ILE A 72 -10.60 1.85 8.03
CA ILE A 72 -11.67 2.14 8.98
C ILE A 72 -12.52 3.27 8.44
N ASN A 73 -13.82 3.19 8.70
CA ASN A 73 -14.81 4.17 8.27
C ASN A 73 -15.58 4.76 9.45
N SER A 74 -15.87 3.95 10.48
CA SER A 74 -16.61 4.38 11.67
C SER A 74 -16.08 3.72 12.92
N ILE A 75 -16.19 4.42 14.05
CA ILE A 75 -15.81 3.94 15.37
C ILE A 75 -16.84 4.37 16.42
N ASN A 76 -17.10 3.53 17.41
CA ASN A 76 -17.90 3.93 18.56
C ASN A 76 -17.52 3.10 19.79
N VAL A 77 -17.80 3.59 21.00
CA VAL A 77 -17.47 2.91 22.26
C VAL A 77 -18.73 2.45 22.96
N ASP A 78 -18.75 1.19 23.39
CA ASP A 78 -19.86 0.67 24.18
C ASP A 78 -19.75 1.00 25.68
N SER A 79 -20.79 0.68 26.45
CA SER A 79 -20.82 0.94 27.89
C SER A 79 -19.76 0.19 28.71
N LEU A 80 -19.09 -0.81 28.12
CA LEU A 80 -18.01 -1.57 28.75
C LEU A 80 -16.62 -1.00 28.44
N GLY A 81 -16.53 0.05 27.61
CA GLY A 81 -15.28 0.65 27.16
C GLY A 81 -14.74 0.04 25.86
N ARG A 82 -15.37 -1.00 25.32
CA ARG A 82 -14.88 -1.66 24.10
C ARG A 82 -15.10 -0.77 22.89
N ILE A 83 -14.08 -0.70 22.04
CA ILE A 83 -14.07 0.13 20.83
C ILE A 83 -14.53 -0.73 19.67
N TRP A 84 -15.71 -0.44 19.14
CA TRP A 84 -16.27 -1.06 17.94
C TRP A 84 -15.82 -0.29 16.70
N ILE A 85 -15.38 -1.03 15.68
CA ILE A 85 -14.75 -0.49 14.48
C ILE A 85 -15.47 -1.06 13.26
N GLY A 86 -15.96 -0.19 12.39
CA GLY A 86 -16.53 -0.51 11.09
C GLY A 86 -15.56 -0.21 9.96
N SER A 87 -15.24 -1.19 9.12
CA SER A 87 -14.33 -1.01 7.97
C SER A 87 -15.04 -0.72 6.64
N SER A 88 -14.30 -0.30 5.60
CA SER A 88 -14.85 0.12 4.30
C SER A 88 -14.45 -0.75 3.09
N ASN A 89 -13.58 -1.77 3.26
CA ASN A 89 -13.23 -2.72 2.20
C ASN A 89 -12.41 -3.92 2.72
N PRO A 90 -13.05 -5.05 3.10
CA PRO A 90 -14.51 -5.23 3.21
C PRO A 90 -15.09 -4.49 4.42
N GLY A 91 -16.40 -4.27 4.42
CA GLY A 91 -17.16 -3.80 5.57
C GLY A 91 -17.41 -4.91 6.58
N VAL A 92 -16.73 -4.84 7.72
CA VAL A 92 -16.86 -5.77 8.85
C VAL A 92 -16.75 -5.04 10.17
N ILE A 93 -17.15 -5.72 11.25
CA ILE A 93 -16.96 -5.25 12.62
C ILE A 93 -15.73 -5.89 13.25
N GLN A 94 -14.88 -5.05 13.82
CA GLN A 94 -13.77 -5.43 14.71
C GLN A 94 -13.98 -4.76 16.07
N ILE A 95 -13.62 -5.44 17.15
CA ILE A 95 -13.81 -4.92 18.51
C ILE A 95 -12.48 -4.97 19.25
N LEU A 96 -12.04 -3.82 19.74
CA LEU A 96 -10.84 -3.67 20.55
C LEU A 96 -11.23 -3.48 22.03
N ASN A 97 -10.36 -3.96 22.92
CA ASN A 97 -10.41 -3.57 24.34
C ASN A 97 -9.75 -2.20 24.59
N ASP A 98 -9.81 -1.75 25.84
CA ASP A 98 -9.24 -0.46 26.29
C ASP A 98 -7.73 -0.33 26.02
N ASP A 99 -7.01 -1.45 25.92
CA ASP A 99 -5.58 -1.51 25.58
C ASP A 99 -5.33 -1.60 24.06
N PHE A 100 -6.37 -1.37 23.24
CA PHE A 100 -6.35 -1.47 21.77
C PHE A 100 -5.96 -2.85 21.21
N ASN A 101 -6.12 -3.92 21.99
CA ASN A 101 -5.94 -5.28 21.48
C ASN A 101 -7.25 -5.78 20.87
N LEU A 102 -7.13 -6.53 19.78
CA LEU A 102 -8.27 -7.08 19.05
C LEU A 102 -8.87 -8.28 19.79
N ASP A 103 -10.06 -8.10 20.35
CA ASP A 103 -10.80 -9.14 21.08
C ASP A 103 -11.70 -9.95 20.13
N TYR A 104 -12.38 -9.27 19.19
CA TYR A 104 -13.36 -9.90 18.30
C TYR A 104 -13.29 -9.38 16.87
N ILE A 105 -13.65 -10.28 15.94
CA ILE A 105 -13.90 -9.99 14.54
C ILE A 105 -15.20 -10.67 14.16
N ILE A 106 -16.15 -9.91 13.61
CA ILE A 106 -17.43 -10.43 13.14
C ILE A 106 -17.41 -10.35 11.61
N ASP A 107 -16.82 -11.36 10.96
CA ASP A 107 -16.61 -11.42 9.51
C ASP A 107 -17.44 -12.53 8.80
N TYR A 108 -18.47 -13.05 9.47
CA TYR A 108 -19.39 -14.05 8.90
C TYR A 108 -20.14 -13.53 7.65
N GLN A 109 -20.56 -12.27 7.69
CA GLN A 109 -21.13 -11.56 6.54
C GLN A 109 -20.31 -10.29 6.30
N MET A 110 -19.73 -10.19 5.12
CA MET A 110 -18.97 -9.03 4.68
C MET A 110 -19.85 -8.12 3.83
N PHE A 111 -19.74 -6.82 4.07
CA PHE A 111 -20.41 -5.77 3.32
C PHE A 111 -19.38 -5.01 2.47
N ASP A 112 -19.83 -4.05 1.66
CA ASP A 112 -18.89 -3.14 1.01
C ASP A 112 -18.27 -2.24 2.09
N GLN A 113 -19.09 -1.63 2.95
CA GLN A 113 -18.65 -0.75 4.05
C GLN A 113 -19.65 -0.76 5.23
N ILE A 114 -19.14 -0.45 6.43
CA ILE A 114 -19.92 -0.11 7.62
C ILE A 114 -19.84 1.42 7.81
N ASP A 115 -20.98 2.10 7.78
CA ASP A 115 -21.02 3.57 7.74
C ASP A 115 -21.18 4.20 9.13
N GLU A 116 -22.04 3.66 9.98
CA GLU A 116 -22.37 4.21 11.31
C GLU A 116 -22.52 3.07 12.32
N ILE A 117 -22.18 3.30 13.59
CA ILE A 117 -22.35 2.33 14.69
C ILE A 117 -23.05 3.03 15.86
N THR A 118 -24.15 2.45 16.34
CA THR A 118 -24.87 2.96 17.52
C THR A 118 -25.30 1.83 18.45
N PHE A 119 -25.54 2.17 19.71
CA PHE A 119 -25.79 1.21 20.77
C PHE A 119 -27.18 1.37 21.39
N SER A 120 -27.78 0.22 21.69
CA SER A 120 -28.86 0.07 22.66
C SER A 120 -28.35 -0.75 23.85
N HIS A 121 -29.22 -1.05 24.83
CA HIS A 121 -28.82 -1.86 25.97
C HIS A 121 -28.33 -3.26 25.56
N ASP A 122 -29.11 -3.97 24.75
CA ASP A 122 -28.85 -5.37 24.39
C ASP A 122 -28.28 -5.56 22.98
N TYR A 123 -28.33 -4.52 22.14
CA TYR A 123 -27.97 -4.61 20.72
C TYR A 123 -27.08 -3.47 20.24
N VAL A 124 -26.28 -3.76 19.23
CA VAL A 124 -25.56 -2.78 18.42
C VAL A 124 -26.22 -2.74 17.05
N PHE A 125 -26.45 -1.54 16.53
CA PHE A 125 -26.97 -1.34 15.19
C PHE A 125 -25.95 -0.61 14.34
N CYS A 126 -25.76 -1.08 13.12
CA CYS A 126 -24.84 -0.48 12.17
C CYS A 126 -25.54 -0.19 10.85
N THR A 127 -25.23 0.93 10.23
CA THR A 127 -25.60 1.14 8.81
C THR A 127 -24.53 0.50 7.94
N VAL A 128 -24.95 -0.15 6.87
CA VAL A 128 -24.05 -0.83 5.94
C VAL A 128 -24.42 -0.51 4.51
N LYS A 129 -23.45 -0.58 3.63
CA LYS A 129 -23.67 -0.53 2.18
C LYS A 129 -23.25 -1.84 1.55
N ASN A 130 -24.08 -2.35 0.65
CA ASN A 130 -23.82 -3.58 -0.09
C ASN A 130 -24.42 -3.49 -1.49
N ASN A 131 -23.60 -3.65 -2.53
CA ASN A 131 -23.98 -3.48 -3.93
C ASN A 131 -24.71 -2.15 -4.20
N ASN A 132 -24.17 -1.06 -3.66
CA ASN A 132 -24.74 0.30 -3.72
C ASN A 132 -26.12 0.49 -3.06
N ARG A 133 -26.58 -0.45 -2.22
CA ARG A 133 -27.79 -0.30 -1.41
C ARG A 133 -27.44 -0.18 0.07
N TYR A 134 -28.17 0.66 0.78
CA TYR A 134 -28.07 0.74 2.24
C TYR A 134 -28.83 -0.40 2.92
N GLY A 135 -28.42 -0.71 4.14
CA GLY A 135 -29.10 -1.62 5.06
C GLY A 135 -28.74 -1.28 6.51
N VAL A 136 -29.47 -1.85 7.46
CA VAL A 136 -29.16 -1.80 8.89
C VAL A 136 -28.88 -3.20 9.39
N VAL A 137 -27.74 -3.40 10.04
CA VAL A 137 -27.34 -4.69 10.61
C VAL A 137 -27.43 -4.61 12.13
N GLN A 138 -27.87 -5.70 12.75
CA GLN A 138 -27.98 -5.82 14.18
C GLN A 138 -26.98 -6.87 14.69
N TYR A 139 -26.27 -6.51 15.75
CA TYR A 139 -25.38 -7.38 16.51
C TYR A 139 -25.82 -7.42 17.98
N SER A 140 -25.40 -8.44 18.72
CA SER A 140 -25.63 -8.50 20.17
C SER A 140 -24.61 -7.63 20.92
N ASN A 141 -25.08 -6.87 21.91
CA ASN A 141 -24.24 -6.10 22.82
C ASN A 141 -24.08 -6.81 24.17
N ASN A 142 -23.30 -7.89 24.19
CA ASN A 142 -23.00 -8.64 25.41
C ASN A 142 -21.50 -9.01 25.44
N ASP A 143 -21.09 -9.85 26.40
CA ASP A 143 -19.69 -10.26 26.56
C ASP A 143 -19.11 -10.97 25.33
N PHE A 144 -19.96 -11.57 24.48
CA PHE A 144 -19.60 -12.31 23.26
C PHE A 144 -20.39 -11.80 22.04
N PRO A 145 -20.03 -10.63 21.50
CA PRO A 145 -20.74 -10.02 20.39
C PRO A 145 -20.82 -10.93 19.15
N ASN A 146 -22.02 -11.04 18.57
CA ASN A 146 -22.24 -11.80 17.34
C ASN A 146 -23.25 -11.12 16.41
N TYR A 147 -23.14 -11.43 15.12
CA TYR A 147 -24.14 -11.04 14.12
C TYR A 147 -25.50 -11.66 14.45
N LEU A 148 -26.57 -10.87 14.36
CA LEU A 148 -27.94 -11.32 14.58
C LEU A 148 -28.76 -11.27 13.29
N ASN A 149 -28.86 -10.11 12.64
CA ASN A 149 -29.75 -9.93 11.50
C ASN A 149 -29.39 -8.73 10.61
N ILE A 150 -29.96 -8.68 9.41
CA ILE A 150 -29.91 -7.53 8.49
C ILE A 150 -31.31 -7.09 8.08
N TYR A 151 -31.49 -5.78 8.01
CA TYR A 151 -32.72 -5.09 7.64
C TYR A 151 -32.44 -4.17 6.45
N ASP A 152 -32.75 -4.63 5.25
CA ASP A 152 -32.53 -3.90 3.99
C ASP A 152 -33.82 -3.71 3.18
N GLN A 153 -34.84 -4.55 3.41
CA GLN A 153 -36.07 -4.59 2.60
C GLN A 153 -37.02 -3.40 2.83
N PHE A 154 -36.88 -2.68 3.94
CA PHE A 154 -37.75 -1.54 4.25
C PHE A 154 -37.30 -0.24 3.58
N LEU A 155 -36.09 -0.24 2.99
CA LEU A 155 -35.48 0.90 2.33
C LEU A 155 -35.82 0.90 0.84
N ASP A 156 -36.26 2.04 0.30
CA ASP A 156 -36.40 2.22 -1.14
C ASP A 156 -35.02 2.15 -1.83
N ASP A 157 -34.98 1.72 -3.09
CA ASP A 157 -33.72 1.50 -3.83
C ASP A 157 -32.83 2.76 -3.95
N ASP A 158 -33.43 3.95 -3.94
CA ASP A 158 -32.78 5.26 -4.04
C ASP A 158 -32.69 6.01 -2.69
N MET A 159 -32.99 5.32 -1.58
CA MET A 159 -32.88 5.89 -0.25
C MET A 159 -31.43 5.84 0.24
N ILE A 160 -30.94 6.98 0.72
CA ILE A 160 -29.60 7.16 1.29
C ILE A 160 -29.78 7.32 2.79
N ILE A 161 -29.13 6.46 3.57
CA ILE A 161 -29.02 6.65 5.02
C ILE A 161 -27.89 7.64 5.27
N LYS A 162 -28.16 8.63 6.12
CA LYS A 162 -27.21 9.69 6.47
C LYS A 162 -26.71 9.60 7.90
N ASP A 163 -27.54 9.04 8.80
CA ASP A 163 -27.23 8.96 10.22
C ASP A 163 -28.13 7.91 10.90
N LEU A 164 -27.67 7.39 12.05
CA LEU A 164 -28.31 6.36 12.84
C LEU A 164 -28.11 6.61 14.34
N ASN A 165 -29.20 6.68 15.11
CA ASN A 165 -29.10 6.81 16.56
C ASN A 165 -30.20 6.04 17.31
N VAL A 166 -29.99 5.77 18.60
CA VAL A 166 -30.96 5.10 19.47
C VAL A 166 -31.36 6.04 20.61
N TYR A 167 -32.66 6.20 20.80
CA TYR A 167 -33.23 7.01 21.88
C TYR A 167 -34.51 6.38 22.42
N ASN A 168 -34.63 6.26 23.76
CA ASN A 168 -35.78 5.67 24.45
C ASN A 168 -36.26 4.34 23.82
N ASP A 169 -35.35 3.37 23.72
CA ASP A 169 -35.61 2.02 23.18
C ASP A 169 -36.15 2.00 21.75
N SER A 170 -35.90 3.07 20.99
CA SER A 170 -36.24 3.18 19.59
C SER A 170 -35.02 3.54 18.76
N ILE A 171 -34.85 2.86 17.64
CA ILE A 171 -33.85 3.18 16.62
C ILE A 171 -34.42 4.24 15.69
N TYR A 172 -33.63 5.24 15.35
CA TYR A 172 -33.95 6.34 14.45
C TYR A 172 -32.95 6.40 13.30
N ILE A 173 -33.45 6.48 12.06
CA ILE A 173 -32.64 6.51 10.84
C ILE A 173 -32.92 7.80 10.09
N ALA A 174 -31.88 8.61 9.89
CA ALA A 174 -31.94 9.77 9.01
C ALA A 174 -31.74 9.33 7.57
N THR A 175 -32.63 9.80 6.69
CA THR A 175 -32.53 9.50 5.27
C THR A 175 -32.78 10.74 4.42
N ASN A 176 -32.38 10.67 3.16
CA ASN A 176 -32.77 11.65 2.13
C ASN A 176 -34.29 11.71 1.85
N LYS A 177 -35.10 10.83 2.46
CA LYS A 177 -36.55 10.71 2.21
C LYS A 177 -37.43 10.78 3.47
N GLY A 178 -36.85 11.06 4.63
CA GLY A 178 -37.58 11.24 5.88
C GLY A 178 -36.88 10.55 7.05
N LEU A 179 -37.50 10.65 8.22
CA LEU A 179 -37.04 10.04 9.46
C LEU A 179 -37.78 8.71 9.65
N LEU A 180 -37.05 7.62 9.80
CA LEU A 180 -37.62 6.32 10.10
C LEU A 180 -37.40 5.99 11.57
N SER A 181 -38.36 5.32 12.21
CA SER A 181 -38.16 4.80 13.56
C SER A 181 -38.83 3.46 13.80
N ALA A 182 -38.26 2.66 14.69
CA ALA A 182 -38.86 1.43 15.19
C ALA A 182 -38.38 1.15 16.60
N SER A 183 -39.12 0.34 17.36
CA SER A 183 -38.66 -0.14 18.67
C SER A 183 -37.54 -1.16 18.49
N VAL A 184 -36.49 -1.08 19.31
CA VAL A 184 -35.33 -2.00 19.26
C VAL A 184 -35.71 -3.44 19.63
N ASP A 185 -36.78 -3.61 20.41
CA ASP A 185 -37.29 -4.92 20.87
C ASP A 185 -38.28 -5.56 19.89
N ASN A 186 -38.50 -4.97 18.72
CA ASN A 186 -39.42 -5.51 17.74
C ASN A 186 -38.78 -6.68 16.97
N ASP A 187 -39.32 -7.89 17.12
CA ASP A 187 -38.88 -9.09 16.41
C ASP A 187 -39.02 -9.02 14.87
N PHE A 188 -39.72 -8.00 14.34
CA PHE A 188 -40.15 -7.90 12.95
C PHE A 188 -39.58 -6.70 12.20
N LEU A 189 -38.41 -6.18 12.59
CA LEU A 189 -37.74 -5.02 11.94
C LEU A 189 -37.46 -5.22 10.43
N MET A 190 -37.47 -6.46 9.93
CA MET A 190 -37.33 -6.75 8.49
C MET A 190 -38.51 -6.25 7.64
N PHE A 191 -39.69 -6.04 8.23
CA PHE A 191 -40.89 -5.63 7.50
C PHE A 191 -41.06 -4.10 7.53
N SER A 192 -41.34 -3.49 6.37
CA SER A 192 -41.60 -2.05 6.27
C SER A 192 -42.75 -1.55 7.15
N SER A 193 -43.73 -2.42 7.46
CA SER A 193 -44.83 -2.10 8.38
C SER A 193 -44.41 -1.91 9.83
N SER A 194 -43.22 -2.36 10.22
CA SER A 194 -42.67 -2.21 11.57
C SER A 194 -42.04 -0.84 11.81
N TRP A 195 -41.86 -0.06 10.74
CA TRP A 195 -41.21 1.24 10.78
C TRP A 195 -42.24 2.37 10.67
N ASN A 196 -42.19 3.30 11.62
CA ASN A 196 -42.90 4.56 11.52
C ASN A 196 -42.10 5.52 10.62
N LYS A 197 -42.80 6.19 9.70
CA LYS A 197 -42.22 7.22 8.84
C LYS A 197 -42.68 8.60 9.29
N TYR A 198 -41.74 9.52 9.45
CA TYR A 198 -41.99 10.93 9.74
C TYR A 198 -41.32 11.80 8.68
N TYR A 199 -41.88 12.99 8.43
CA TYR A 199 -41.33 13.96 7.47
C TYR A 199 -41.07 13.35 6.08
N GLU A 200 -42.04 12.59 5.57
CA GLU A 200 -41.91 11.88 4.29
C GLU A 200 -41.55 12.83 3.13
N ASN A 201 -40.56 12.45 2.33
CA ASN A 201 -39.96 13.22 1.23
C ASN A 201 -39.19 14.48 1.66
N GLN A 202 -38.85 14.62 2.93
CA GLN A 202 -37.91 15.64 3.41
C GLN A 202 -36.54 15.02 3.70
N ASN A 203 -35.49 15.83 3.55
CA ASN A 203 -34.13 15.37 3.77
C ASN A 203 -33.77 15.48 5.25
N ILE A 204 -33.48 14.36 5.91
CA ILE A 204 -32.99 14.36 7.30
C ILE A 204 -31.47 14.27 7.27
N GLN A 205 -30.77 15.29 7.77
CA GLN A 205 -29.32 15.41 7.56
C GLN A 205 -28.50 14.67 8.62
N ASN A 206 -28.83 14.87 9.89
CA ASN A 206 -28.08 14.38 11.06
C ASN A 206 -29.06 14.19 12.24
N ILE A 207 -28.75 13.24 13.13
CA ILE A 207 -29.46 12.89 14.37
C ILE A 207 -28.45 12.83 15.50
N PHE A 208 -28.77 13.49 16.61
CA PHE A 208 -27.96 13.39 17.82
C PHE A 208 -28.84 13.37 19.06
N VAL A 209 -28.30 12.80 20.14
CA VAL A 209 -29.01 12.63 21.41
C VAL A 209 -28.32 13.47 22.48
N GLY A 210 -29.12 14.26 23.20
CA GLY A 210 -28.67 15.05 24.35
C GLY A 210 -29.64 14.86 25.51
N ASP A 211 -30.30 15.94 25.92
CA ASP A 211 -31.43 15.87 26.85
C ASP A 211 -32.79 15.55 26.16
N GLY A 212 -32.74 15.26 24.86
CA GLY A 212 -33.84 14.83 24.00
C GLY A 212 -33.31 14.32 22.67
N LEU A 213 -34.21 13.90 21.77
CA LEU A 213 -33.84 13.52 20.41
C LEU A 213 -33.79 14.78 19.52
N TYR A 214 -32.64 15.04 18.93
CA TYR A 214 -32.45 16.14 17.99
C TYR A 214 -32.23 15.63 16.58
N PHE A 215 -32.83 16.30 15.59
CA PHE A 215 -32.62 15.97 14.18
C PHE A 215 -32.89 17.17 13.27
N PHE A 216 -32.17 17.21 12.16
CA PHE A 216 -32.32 18.23 11.14
C PHE A 216 -33.28 17.81 10.04
N VAL A 217 -34.41 18.52 9.90
CA VAL A 217 -35.31 18.40 8.73
C VAL A 217 -34.97 19.54 7.78
N ASP A 218 -34.43 19.19 6.62
CA ASP A 218 -33.82 20.15 5.70
C ASP A 218 -32.80 21.03 6.47
N ASN A 219 -33.05 22.33 6.69
CA ASN A 219 -32.15 23.22 7.45
C ASN A 219 -32.74 23.67 8.80
N GLN A 220 -33.71 22.92 9.34
CA GLN A 220 -34.41 23.23 10.59
C GLN A 220 -34.13 22.15 11.63
N LEU A 221 -33.85 22.58 12.85
CA LEU A 221 -33.57 21.66 13.94
C LEU A 221 -34.82 21.41 14.78
N TYR A 222 -35.17 20.15 14.93
CA TYR A 222 -36.26 19.68 15.77
C TYR A 222 -35.70 19.01 17.02
N LYS A 223 -36.41 19.17 18.14
CA LYS A 223 -36.22 18.43 19.40
C LYS A 223 -37.52 17.72 19.74
N ASP A 224 -37.47 16.39 19.89
CA ASP A 224 -38.64 15.56 20.21
C ASP A 224 -39.86 15.91 19.33
N PHE A 225 -39.65 16.00 18.02
CA PHE A 225 -40.66 16.34 17.00
C PHE A 225 -41.27 17.75 17.10
N SER A 226 -40.70 18.62 17.94
CA SER A 226 -41.06 20.03 18.04
C SER A 226 -39.95 20.90 17.45
N LEU A 227 -40.29 21.94 16.69
CA LEU A 227 -39.30 22.87 16.15
C LEU A 227 -38.52 23.53 17.29
N TYR A 228 -37.19 23.38 17.29
CA TYR A 228 -36.30 23.87 18.33
C TYR A 228 -35.55 25.14 17.91
N LEU A 229 -34.88 25.10 16.75
CA LEU A 229 -34.18 26.25 16.15
C LEU A 229 -34.62 26.43 14.70
N CYS A 230 -34.92 27.67 14.30
CA CYS A 230 -35.31 28.01 12.94
C CYS A 230 -34.09 28.39 12.08
N CYS A 231 -34.04 27.79 10.89
CA CYS A 231 -33.23 28.09 9.70
C CYS A 231 -31.77 28.52 9.91
N PHE A 232 -30.85 27.68 9.46
CA PHE A 232 -29.58 28.15 8.93
C PHE A 232 -29.87 28.91 7.62
N ASP A 233 -29.27 30.10 7.43
CA ASP A 233 -29.62 31.03 6.34
C ASP A 233 -29.33 30.49 4.93
N ASN A 234 -28.63 29.36 4.80
CA ASN A 234 -28.24 28.74 3.53
C ASN A 234 -28.60 27.25 3.47
N ASN A 235 -28.71 26.69 2.25
CA ASN A 235 -28.71 25.25 2.01
C ASN A 235 -27.35 24.68 2.42
N ILE A 236 -27.26 24.25 3.67
CA ILE A 236 -26.06 23.76 4.31
C ILE A 236 -26.18 22.25 4.47
N ASN A 237 -25.08 21.55 4.21
CA ASN A 237 -24.93 20.14 4.52
C ASN A 237 -24.36 20.02 5.95
N ILE A 238 -25.19 19.57 6.89
CA ILE A 238 -24.78 19.30 8.26
C ILE A 238 -24.15 17.91 8.29
N ILE A 239 -22.88 17.84 8.67
CA ILE A 239 -22.13 16.59 8.81
C ILE A 239 -22.40 15.97 10.18
N GLN A 240 -22.12 16.72 11.24
CA GLN A 240 -22.25 16.27 12.63
C GLN A 240 -22.83 17.41 13.49
N SER A 241 -23.58 17.07 14.55
CA SER A 241 -23.98 18.02 15.58
C SER A 241 -23.97 17.39 16.97
N MET A 242 -23.74 18.22 17.99
CA MET A 242 -23.68 17.80 19.39
C MET A 242 -24.27 18.89 20.30
N LEU A 243 -24.91 18.47 21.39
CA LEU A 243 -25.32 19.35 22.49
C LEU A 243 -24.23 19.36 23.58
N ASN A 244 -23.70 20.55 23.91
CA ASN A 244 -22.78 20.72 25.04
C ASN A 244 -23.14 21.97 25.86
N GLU A 245 -23.24 21.84 27.18
CA GLU A 245 -23.60 22.92 28.12
C GLU A 245 -24.83 23.77 27.73
N ASN A 246 -25.82 23.16 27.06
CA ASN A 246 -27.04 23.75 26.46
C ASN A 246 -26.86 24.50 25.12
N ASN A 247 -25.64 24.58 24.60
CA ASN A 247 -25.38 25.07 23.25
C ASN A 247 -25.35 23.90 22.27
N ILE A 248 -25.82 24.16 21.05
CA ILE A 248 -25.77 23.19 19.96
C ILE A 248 -24.63 23.60 19.05
N TYR A 249 -23.71 22.67 18.84
CA TYR A 249 -22.61 22.84 17.92
C TYR A 249 -22.88 22.00 16.68
N SER A 250 -22.70 22.59 15.51
CA SER A 250 -22.94 21.93 14.23
C SER A 250 -21.76 22.14 13.29
N LEU A 251 -21.34 21.07 12.63
CA LEU A 251 -20.26 21.06 11.66
C LEU A 251 -20.82 20.85 10.26
N THR A 252 -20.30 21.62 9.32
CA THR A 252 -20.58 21.51 7.87
C THR A 252 -19.28 21.24 7.15
N ASP A 253 -19.33 21.01 5.84
CA ASP A 253 -18.13 20.80 5.03
C ASP A 253 -17.06 21.88 5.23
N ASN A 254 -17.43 23.13 5.52
CA ASN A 254 -16.50 24.27 5.57
C ASN A 254 -16.61 25.19 6.80
N SER A 255 -17.64 25.01 7.65
CA SER A 255 -17.94 25.95 8.73
C SER A 255 -18.35 25.20 9.99
N PHE A 256 -17.98 25.76 11.14
CA PHE A 256 -18.36 25.31 12.46
C PHE A 256 -19.27 26.34 13.11
N TYR A 257 -20.39 25.89 13.67
CA TYR A 257 -21.47 26.73 14.18
C TYR A 257 -21.68 26.55 15.68
N GLU A 258 -22.02 27.64 16.36
CA GLU A 258 -22.64 27.65 17.68
C GLU A 258 -24.07 28.20 17.53
N GLY A 259 -25.07 27.34 17.70
CA GLY A 259 -26.45 27.61 17.30
C GLY A 259 -26.51 27.84 15.79
N THR A 260 -26.86 29.06 15.38
CA THR A 260 -26.89 29.47 13.97
C THR A 260 -25.72 30.38 13.57
N ASN A 261 -24.83 30.71 14.52
CA ASN A 261 -23.71 31.61 14.27
C ASN A 261 -22.49 30.82 13.84
N ILE A 262 -21.85 31.23 12.74
CA ILE A 262 -20.56 30.71 12.33
C ILE A 262 -19.51 31.20 13.34
N VAL A 263 -18.82 30.26 13.97
CA VAL A 263 -17.74 30.54 14.94
C VAL A 263 -16.36 30.27 14.38
N TYR A 264 -16.27 29.41 13.36
CA TYR A 264 -15.02 29.14 12.65
C TYR A 264 -15.31 28.71 11.21
N GLU A 265 -14.48 29.15 10.25
CA GLU A 265 -14.53 28.72 8.85
C GLU A 265 -13.15 28.23 8.42
N ILE A 266 -13.12 27.10 7.71
CA ILE A 266 -11.90 26.57 7.12
C ILE A 266 -11.67 27.18 5.74
N SER A 267 -10.41 27.19 5.28
CA SER A 267 -10.11 27.64 3.92
C SER A 267 -10.71 26.70 2.87
N GLU A 268 -11.07 27.23 1.70
CA GLU A 268 -11.77 26.54 0.60
C GLU A 268 -11.16 25.22 0.09
N ASN A 269 -9.92 24.90 0.46
CA ASN A 269 -9.21 23.69 0.02
C ASN A 269 -9.36 22.49 0.97
N PHE A 270 -10.01 22.66 2.10
CA PHE A 270 -10.18 21.62 3.10
C PHE A 270 -11.65 21.41 3.41
N ASN A 271 -11.99 20.18 3.75
CA ASN A 271 -13.32 19.84 4.26
C ASN A 271 -13.20 19.33 5.68
N PHE A 272 -14.15 19.71 6.52
CA PHE A 272 -14.36 19.04 7.78
C PHE A 272 -14.94 17.65 7.56
N VAL A 273 -14.60 16.74 8.47
CA VAL A 273 -15.08 15.36 8.46
C VAL A 273 -15.93 15.09 9.68
N ASP A 274 -15.46 15.53 10.85
CA ASP A 274 -16.09 15.24 12.12
C ASP A 274 -15.60 16.21 13.21
N PHE A 275 -16.26 16.26 14.37
CA PHE A 275 -15.76 16.95 15.54
C PHE A 275 -16.17 16.32 16.86
N GLU A 276 -15.33 16.58 17.87
CA GLU A 276 -15.59 16.14 19.24
C GLU A 276 -15.27 17.25 20.26
N ILE A 277 -15.98 17.23 21.40
CA ILE A 277 -15.81 18.22 22.48
C ILE A 277 -15.30 17.52 23.74
N LEU A 278 -14.14 17.95 24.23
CA LEU A 278 -13.57 17.38 25.45
C LEU A 278 -12.86 18.43 26.31
N ASN A 279 -13.31 18.59 27.57
CA ASN A 279 -12.76 19.52 28.54
C ASN A 279 -12.67 20.98 28.01
N ASN A 280 -13.78 21.50 27.49
CA ASN A 280 -13.94 22.86 26.94
C ASN A 280 -12.99 23.20 25.77
N LYS A 281 -12.61 22.19 25.00
CA LYS A 281 -11.89 22.33 23.73
C LYS A 281 -12.66 21.62 22.63
N PHE A 282 -12.54 22.14 21.42
CA PHE A 282 -13.12 21.55 20.22
C PHE A 282 -12.01 20.91 19.41
N TYR A 283 -12.25 19.68 18.95
CA TYR A 283 -11.34 18.90 18.12
C TYR A 283 -12.03 18.69 16.78
N LEU A 284 -11.61 19.43 15.77
CA LEU A 284 -12.20 19.37 14.43
C LEU A 284 -11.33 18.48 13.55
N ALA A 285 -11.88 17.37 13.05
CA ALA A 285 -11.24 16.51 12.07
C ALA A 285 -11.33 17.14 10.68
N ILE A 286 -10.19 17.21 10.00
CA ILE A 286 -10.07 17.84 8.69
C ILE A 286 -9.49 16.84 7.70
N GLU A 287 -10.13 16.74 6.54
CA GLU A 287 -9.70 15.88 5.44
C GLU A 287 -8.21 16.12 5.12
N ASN A 288 -7.42 15.05 5.08
CA ASN A 288 -5.97 15.07 4.84
C ASN A 288 -5.14 15.95 5.81
N ASN A 289 -5.66 16.38 6.96
CA ASN A 289 -4.97 17.34 7.85
C ASN A 289 -5.04 16.99 9.35
N GLY A 290 -5.44 15.77 9.71
CA GLY A 290 -5.55 15.36 11.11
C GLY A 290 -6.57 16.18 11.90
N LEU A 291 -6.26 16.53 13.15
CA LEU A 291 -7.15 17.32 14.02
C LEU A 291 -6.67 18.75 14.20
N LEU A 292 -7.62 19.69 14.15
CA LEU A 292 -7.45 21.08 14.58
C LEU A 292 -8.04 21.25 15.98
N VAL A 293 -7.26 21.83 16.90
CA VAL A 293 -7.70 22.06 18.27
C VAL A 293 -8.04 23.53 18.47
N LEU A 294 -9.27 23.81 18.92
CA LEU A 294 -9.73 25.15 19.27
C LEU A 294 -9.97 25.29 20.78
N ASP A 295 -9.74 26.48 21.33
CA ASP A 295 -10.17 26.83 22.67
C ASP A 295 -11.68 27.16 22.73
N GLN A 296 -12.19 27.42 23.93
CA GLN A 296 -13.59 27.84 24.16
C GLN A 296 -14.00 29.15 23.47
N ASN A 297 -13.03 29.94 23.00
CA ASN A 297 -13.26 31.18 22.24
C ASN A 297 -13.00 30.98 20.74
N PHE A 298 -12.88 29.73 20.29
CA PHE A 298 -12.62 29.32 18.91
C PHE A 298 -11.26 29.79 18.34
N ASN A 299 -10.29 30.09 19.21
CA ASN A 299 -8.91 30.34 18.77
C ASN A 299 -8.18 29.01 18.55
N ILE A 300 -7.38 28.95 17.48
CA ILE A 300 -6.52 27.81 17.18
C ILE A 300 -5.47 27.67 18.28
N LEU A 301 -5.47 26.52 18.97
CA LEU A 301 -4.48 26.17 19.98
C LEU A 301 -3.36 25.31 19.40
N ASP A 302 -3.72 24.30 18.62
CA ASP A 302 -2.76 23.31 18.11
C ASP A 302 -3.30 22.55 16.89
N LYS A 303 -2.43 21.78 16.24
CA LYS A 303 -2.77 20.78 15.22
C LYS A 303 -2.15 19.44 15.61
N ILE A 304 -2.99 18.42 15.74
CA ILE A 304 -2.56 17.06 16.07
C ILE A 304 -2.50 16.28 14.77
N ILE A 305 -1.27 16.04 14.29
CA ILE A 305 -1.03 15.28 13.06
C ILE A 305 0.06 14.25 13.34
N PRO A 306 -0.24 12.94 13.25
CA PRO A 306 0.70 11.87 13.55
C PRO A 306 1.88 11.86 12.56
N ASN A 307 2.99 11.22 12.95
CA ASN A 307 4.04 10.82 12.03
C ASN A 307 3.50 9.70 11.11
N THR A 308 3.17 10.05 9.87
CA THR A 308 2.49 9.16 8.92
C THR A 308 2.89 9.48 7.48
N LEU A 309 2.68 8.51 6.58
CA LEU A 309 2.61 8.78 5.15
C LEU A 309 1.47 9.75 4.85
N PHE A 310 1.62 10.57 3.81
CA PHE A 310 0.57 11.50 3.38
C PHE A 310 -0.53 10.85 2.54
N LYS A 311 -0.23 9.69 1.94
CA LYS A 311 -1.14 8.87 1.13
C LYS A 311 -0.68 7.42 1.14
N ASN A 312 -1.45 6.53 0.52
CA ASN A 312 -1.18 5.09 0.50
C ASN A 312 -0.60 4.57 -0.83
N ASP A 313 -1.05 5.10 -1.98
CA ASP A 313 -0.66 4.61 -3.32
C ASP A 313 0.68 5.19 -3.82
N TYR A 314 1.77 4.42 -3.66
CA TYR A 314 3.10 4.72 -4.20
C TYR A 314 3.45 3.75 -5.33
N SER A 315 3.90 4.30 -6.46
CA SER A 315 4.16 3.55 -7.70
C SER A 315 5.56 2.95 -7.75
N SER A 316 6.51 3.48 -6.98
CA SER A 316 7.83 2.88 -6.84
C SER A 316 8.44 3.16 -5.48
N ILE A 317 9.22 2.20 -4.98
CA ILE A 317 9.99 2.29 -3.73
C ILE A 317 11.43 1.87 -3.95
N TYR A 318 12.32 2.39 -3.12
CA TYR A 318 13.74 2.04 -3.13
C TYR A 318 14.29 2.05 -1.70
N LEU A 319 15.22 1.14 -1.42
CA LEU A 319 15.88 1.04 -0.11
C LEU A 319 17.28 1.66 -0.23
N MET A 320 17.47 2.81 0.41
CA MET A 320 18.74 3.53 0.50
C MET A 320 19.33 3.26 1.88
N ASP A 321 20.26 2.30 1.95
CA ASP A 321 20.79 1.75 3.20
C ASP A 321 19.68 1.17 4.11
N ASN A 322 19.32 1.87 5.19
CA ASN A 322 18.22 1.49 6.10
C ASN A 322 16.94 2.29 5.87
N ASP A 323 16.98 3.29 4.99
CA ASP A 323 15.90 4.22 4.77
C ASP A 323 15.12 3.84 3.52
N LEU A 324 13.79 3.87 3.64
CA LEU A 324 12.90 3.53 2.54
C LEU A 324 12.41 4.82 1.90
N ILE A 325 12.62 4.99 0.60
CA ILE A 325 12.07 6.09 -0.18
C ILE A 325 10.97 5.56 -1.09
N GLY A 326 9.95 6.39 -1.33
CA GLY A 326 8.89 6.05 -2.26
C GLY A 326 8.37 7.27 -2.99
N ILE A 327 7.90 7.05 -4.21
CA ILE A 327 7.39 8.10 -5.09
C ILE A 327 6.00 7.75 -5.61
N SER A 328 5.19 8.78 -5.79
CA SER A 328 3.88 8.75 -6.43
C SER A 328 3.73 9.98 -7.31
N LYS A 329 2.63 10.06 -8.06
CA LYS A 329 2.30 11.24 -8.86
C LYS A 329 2.33 12.55 -8.05
N ASP A 330 1.69 12.57 -6.88
CA ASP A 330 1.55 13.81 -6.12
C ASP A 330 2.81 14.22 -5.35
N GLY A 331 3.83 13.35 -5.28
CA GLY A 331 4.97 13.48 -4.37
C GLY A 331 5.42 12.14 -3.80
N GLY A 332 6.27 12.16 -2.80
CA GLY A 332 6.89 10.97 -2.22
C GLY A 332 7.16 11.07 -0.72
N PHE A 333 7.89 10.10 -0.19
CA PHE A 333 8.34 10.09 1.20
C PHE A 333 9.77 9.57 1.31
N LEU A 334 10.41 9.95 2.42
CA LEU A 334 11.58 9.28 3.00
C LEU A 334 11.17 8.75 4.38
N LEU A 335 11.30 7.44 4.59
CA LEU A 335 11.11 6.78 5.87
C LEU A 335 12.47 6.42 6.46
N GLU A 336 12.88 7.19 7.45
CA GLU A 336 14.13 6.98 8.18
C GLU A 336 14.00 5.75 9.09
N ASN A 337 15.03 4.90 9.14
CA ASN A 337 15.07 3.66 9.92
C ASN A 337 13.86 2.74 9.65
N SER A 338 13.68 2.34 8.40
CA SER A 338 12.48 1.66 7.89
C SER A 338 12.08 0.39 8.66
N LEU A 339 13.02 -0.35 9.25
CA LEU A 339 12.76 -1.56 10.07
C LEU A 339 12.54 -1.27 11.56
N SER A 340 12.83 -0.05 12.04
CA SER A 340 12.60 0.32 13.44
C SER A 340 11.11 0.41 13.75
N LEU A 341 10.71 -0.04 14.95
CA LEU A 341 9.34 0.07 15.46
C LEU A 341 9.10 1.36 16.27
N SER A 342 10.15 1.95 16.85
CA SER A 342 10.01 3.09 17.78
C SER A 342 10.71 4.37 17.30
N ASN A 343 11.66 4.28 16.38
CA ASN A 343 12.52 5.40 15.99
C ASN A 343 12.46 5.67 14.48
N SER A 344 11.33 5.39 13.84
CA SER A 344 11.14 5.66 12.41
C SER A 344 10.48 7.01 12.20
N ARG A 345 10.94 7.78 11.21
CA ARG A 345 10.38 9.08 10.86
C ARG A 345 9.96 9.12 9.40
N VAL A 346 8.75 9.60 9.12
CA VAL A 346 8.30 9.87 7.76
C VAL A 346 8.51 11.34 7.44
N LYS A 347 9.31 11.62 6.41
CA LYS A 347 9.44 12.94 5.78
C LYS A 347 8.70 12.92 4.44
N ASN A 348 7.52 13.51 4.40
CA ASN A 348 6.71 13.60 3.19
C ASN A 348 7.14 14.80 2.34
N PHE A 349 7.08 14.64 1.02
CA PHE A 349 7.25 15.75 0.09
C PHE A 349 6.18 15.70 -1.00
N TYR A 350 5.76 16.87 -1.45
CA TYR A 350 4.72 16.99 -2.47
C TYR A 350 5.23 17.79 -3.66
N SER A 351 4.75 17.41 -4.84
CA SER A 351 4.80 18.29 -6.00
C SER A 351 4.04 19.59 -5.72
N PHE A 352 4.45 20.64 -6.42
CA PHE A 352 3.67 21.85 -6.53
C PHE A 352 2.44 21.52 -7.38
N ASN A 353 1.37 21.05 -6.73
CA ASN A 353 0.24 20.47 -7.42
C ASN A 353 -0.62 21.55 -8.07
N SER A 354 -0.52 21.63 -9.39
CA SER A 354 -1.52 22.23 -10.23
C SER A 354 -2.57 21.18 -10.60
N SER A 355 -3.73 21.20 -9.95
CA SER A 355 -4.90 20.70 -10.65
C SER A 355 -5.04 21.46 -11.97
N ARG A 356 -5.60 20.84 -13.01
CA ARG A 356 -5.83 21.52 -14.31
C ARG A 356 -6.59 22.85 -14.16
N ASP A 357 -7.19 23.12 -13.01
CA ASP A 357 -8.01 24.28 -12.74
C ASP A 357 -7.37 25.31 -11.77
N PHE A 358 -6.53 24.90 -10.80
CA PHE A 358 -5.90 25.80 -9.80
C PHE A 358 -4.61 25.24 -9.17
N ILE A 359 -3.76 26.12 -8.63
CA ILE A 359 -2.68 25.74 -7.68
C ILE A 359 -3.34 25.27 -6.39
N LEU A 360 -3.23 23.98 -6.08
CA LEU A 360 -3.66 23.40 -4.82
C LEU A 360 -2.56 23.56 -3.77
N ASN A 361 -2.31 24.80 -3.34
CA ASN A 361 -1.66 24.98 -2.05
C ASN A 361 -2.66 24.52 -0.97
N GLY A 362 -2.29 23.51 -0.19
CA GLY A 362 -3.10 23.05 0.95
C GLY A 362 -4.07 21.92 0.63
N LYS A 363 -3.63 20.89 -0.10
CA LYS A 363 -4.27 19.57 0.04
C LYS A 363 -3.72 18.82 1.26
N TYR A 364 -2.41 18.92 1.48
CA TYR A 364 -1.70 18.25 2.57
C TYR A 364 -1.00 19.29 3.46
N PRO A 365 -0.66 18.95 4.71
CA PRO A 365 0.00 19.88 5.61
C PRO A 365 1.42 20.20 5.11
N ASN A 366 1.73 21.50 5.06
CA ASN A 366 3.11 21.99 4.96
C ASN A 366 3.63 22.26 6.37
N TYR A 367 4.01 21.20 7.07
CA TYR A 367 4.32 21.23 8.49
C TYR A 367 5.61 20.45 8.74
N MET A 368 6.62 21.11 9.28
CA MET A 368 7.97 20.56 9.47
C MET A 368 8.27 20.46 10.96
N SER A 369 7.62 19.51 11.65
CA SER A 369 7.90 19.27 13.07
C SER A 369 9.31 18.70 13.27
N LEU A 370 10.02 19.14 14.31
CA LEU A 370 11.26 18.48 14.75
C LEU A 370 11.00 17.26 15.65
N ASP A 371 9.77 17.12 16.15
CA ASP A 371 9.32 15.96 16.90
C ASP A 371 9.11 14.77 15.94
N ILE A 372 9.76 13.65 16.24
CA ILE A 372 9.72 12.44 15.42
C ILE A 372 8.34 11.77 15.42
N ASN A 373 7.53 12.00 16.45
CA ASN A 373 6.19 11.43 16.57
C ASN A 373 5.12 12.27 15.84
N LYS A 374 5.48 13.47 15.38
CA LYS A 374 4.57 14.37 14.67
C LYS A 374 4.89 14.42 13.18
N TYR A 375 3.91 14.89 12.42
CA TYR A 375 3.97 14.97 10.97
C TYR A 375 5.14 15.83 10.46
N TYR A 376 5.75 15.38 9.37
CA TYR A 376 6.70 16.16 8.57
C TYR A 376 6.31 16.11 7.10
N GLY A 377 6.06 17.26 6.50
CA GLY A 377 5.65 17.41 5.12
C GLY A 377 6.04 18.75 4.51
N LYS A 378 6.59 18.75 3.29
CA LYS A 378 7.03 19.96 2.59
C LYS A 378 6.61 19.96 1.11
N TYR A 379 6.09 21.08 0.64
CA TYR A 379 5.90 21.31 -0.79
C TYR A 379 7.23 21.62 -1.47
N LEU A 380 7.52 20.91 -2.56
CA LEU A 380 8.71 21.12 -3.38
C LEU A 380 8.33 21.87 -4.65
N MET A 381 9.24 22.69 -5.15
CA MET A 381 9.00 23.59 -6.26
C MET A 381 9.13 22.89 -7.63
N TYR A 382 8.39 21.80 -7.87
CA TYR A 382 8.32 21.15 -9.17
C TYR A 382 6.88 20.83 -9.57
N LEU A 383 6.57 20.87 -10.87
CA LEU A 383 5.26 20.44 -11.38
C LEU A 383 5.25 18.93 -11.64
N SER A 384 4.29 18.23 -11.06
CA SER A 384 4.02 16.84 -11.43
C SER A 384 3.43 16.77 -12.83
N GLY A 385 3.90 15.81 -13.61
CA GLY A 385 3.31 15.42 -14.87
C GLY A 385 2.01 14.62 -14.70
N GLY A 386 1.43 14.24 -15.83
CA GLY A 386 0.12 13.58 -15.87
C GLY A 386 0.14 12.12 -15.39
N GLY A 387 1.28 11.43 -15.47
CA GLY A 387 1.43 10.00 -15.25
C GLY A 387 2.00 9.64 -13.88
N LYS A 388 1.97 8.35 -13.54
CA LYS A 388 2.62 7.84 -12.31
C LYS A 388 4.12 7.65 -12.59
N PRO A 389 5.02 8.11 -11.70
CA PRO A 389 6.44 7.86 -11.84
C PRO A 389 6.76 6.40 -11.54
N LEU A 390 7.38 5.70 -12.49
CA LEU A 390 7.58 4.25 -12.40
C LEU A 390 8.86 3.85 -11.66
N SER A 391 9.81 4.77 -11.47
CA SER A 391 11.11 4.46 -10.86
C SER A 391 11.63 5.61 -9.99
N ILE A 392 12.23 5.25 -8.85
CA ILE A 392 13.01 6.10 -7.95
C ILE A 392 14.25 5.33 -7.50
N ILE A 393 15.37 6.03 -7.33
CA ILE A 393 16.62 5.49 -6.77
C ILE A 393 17.22 6.49 -5.79
N GLY A 394 18.05 6.01 -4.85
CA GLY A 394 18.74 6.88 -3.90
C GLY A 394 20.17 6.42 -3.57
N GLU A 395 21.06 7.37 -3.32
CA GLU A 395 22.40 7.15 -2.80
C GLU A 395 22.85 8.36 -1.96
N ASN A 396 23.41 8.12 -0.76
CA ASN A 396 24.05 9.15 0.07
C ASN A 396 23.20 10.43 0.28
N ASN A 397 21.93 10.29 0.69
CA ASN A 397 20.94 11.37 0.85
C ASN A 397 20.45 12.04 -0.45
N THR A 398 20.95 11.63 -1.62
CA THR A 398 20.45 12.12 -2.91
C THR A 398 19.53 11.09 -3.55
N GLY A 399 18.37 11.52 -4.02
CA GLY A 399 17.44 10.72 -4.79
C GLY A 399 17.32 11.20 -6.23
N TYR A 400 17.02 10.27 -7.13
CA TYR A 400 16.59 10.57 -8.49
C TYR A 400 15.25 9.89 -8.74
N PHE A 401 14.29 10.65 -9.26
CA PHE A 401 12.99 10.09 -9.64
C PHE A 401 12.50 10.67 -10.97
N LEU A 402 11.68 9.88 -11.65
CA LEU A 402 11.06 10.27 -12.91
C LEU A 402 9.84 11.14 -12.69
N ASN A 403 9.54 11.98 -13.67
CA ASN A 403 8.34 12.78 -13.75
C ASN A 403 7.81 12.70 -15.19
N THR A 404 6.72 11.97 -15.40
CA THR A 404 6.32 11.53 -16.74
C THR A 404 5.02 12.20 -17.20
N ASN A 405 4.76 12.18 -18.51
CA ASN A 405 3.62 12.83 -19.16
C ASN A 405 3.64 14.35 -18.98
N LEU A 406 4.71 14.98 -19.45
CA LEU A 406 4.94 16.43 -19.38
C LEU A 406 4.92 17.06 -20.77
N TYR A 407 4.51 18.32 -20.83
CA TYR A 407 4.77 19.18 -21.98
C TYR A 407 6.12 19.93 -21.82
N PRO A 408 6.83 20.25 -22.92
CA PRO A 408 8.22 20.72 -22.90
C PRO A 408 8.51 22.00 -22.12
N GLU A 409 7.55 22.92 -22.03
CA GLU A 409 7.75 24.25 -21.49
C GLU A 409 6.47 24.78 -20.79
N LEU A 410 6.66 25.62 -19.76
CA LEU A 410 5.57 26.22 -18.97
C LEU A 410 4.65 27.15 -19.80
N THR A 411 5.14 27.67 -20.92
CA THR A 411 4.36 28.48 -21.87
C THR A 411 3.38 27.66 -22.71
N HIS A 412 3.48 26.33 -22.67
CA HIS A 412 2.58 25.47 -23.42
C HIS A 412 1.10 25.68 -22.96
N PRO A 413 0.13 25.73 -23.89
CA PRO A 413 -1.28 26.01 -23.54
C PRO A 413 -1.89 25.10 -22.47
N HIS A 414 -1.36 23.88 -22.34
CA HIS A 414 -1.73 22.93 -21.28
C HIS A 414 -1.56 23.51 -19.86
N TYR A 415 -0.58 24.39 -19.65
CA TYR A 415 -0.26 24.97 -18.35
C TYR A 415 -0.84 26.39 -18.14
N SER A 416 -1.64 26.91 -19.08
CA SER A 416 -2.19 28.27 -19.03
C SER A 416 -2.91 28.61 -17.71
N LYS A 417 -3.79 27.73 -17.23
CA LYS A 417 -4.51 27.93 -15.96
C LYS A 417 -3.58 27.95 -14.74
N ILE A 418 -2.51 27.16 -14.78
CA ILE A 418 -1.50 27.12 -13.71
C ILE A 418 -0.76 28.46 -13.68
N LEU A 419 -0.37 28.94 -14.86
CA LEU A 419 0.35 30.19 -15.02
C LEU A 419 -0.51 31.38 -14.55
N ASP A 420 -1.79 31.42 -14.94
CA ASP A 420 -2.76 32.42 -14.48
C ASP A 420 -2.89 32.40 -12.95
N SER A 421 -2.97 31.21 -12.35
CA SER A 421 -3.03 31.03 -10.90
C SER A 421 -1.73 31.46 -10.19
N LEU A 422 -0.56 31.20 -10.78
CA LEU A 422 0.74 31.60 -10.22
C LEU A 422 0.86 33.12 -10.16
N ILE A 423 0.48 33.77 -11.27
CA ILE A 423 0.47 35.22 -11.41
C ILE A 423 -0.53 35.83 -10.41
N ALA A 424 -1.73 35.27 -10.28
CA ALA A 424 -2.74 35.73 -9.33
C ALA A 424 -2.25 35.69 -7.87
N ASN A 425 -1.39 34.72 -7.53
CA ASN A 425 -0.81 34.56 -6.19
C ASN A 425 0.55 35.25 -6.00
N ASN A 426 1.00 36.09 -6.95
CA ASN A 426 2.31 36.75 -6.95
C ASN A 426 3.50 35.77 -6.76
N MET A 427 3.38 34.55 -7.29
CA MET A 427 4.44 33.55 -7.25
C MET A 427 5.34 33.64 -8.48
N SER A 428 6.66 33.53 -8.29
CA SER A 428 7.60 33.51 -9.41
C SER A 428 7.59 32.15 -10.11
N VAL A 429 7.38 32.19 -11.43
CA VAL A 429 7.40 31.02 -12.32
C VAL A 429 8.84 30.53 -12.54
N GLU A 430 9.83 31.41 -12.41
CA GLU A 430 11.25 31.11 -12.66
C GLU A 430 11.84 30.08 -11.66
N ASN A 431 11.15 29.85 -10.53
CA ASN A 431 11.62 28.95 -9.48
C ASN A 431 10.94 27.58 -9.51
N ILE A 432 10.15 27.26 -10.55
CA ILE A 432 9.41 26.00 -10.63
C ILE A 432 10.13 25.07 -11.61
N TYR A 433 10.61 23.94 -11.10
CA TYR A 433 11.22 22.90 -11.89
C TYR A 433 10.19 22.18 -12.77
N LEU A 434 10.52 22.03 -14.05
CA LEU A 434 9.74 21.30 -15.06
C LEU A 434 10.69 20.34 -15.79
N GLY A 435 11.08 19.26 -15.12
CA GLY A 435 11.93 18.23 -15.68
C GLY A 435 11.27 16.86 -15.64
N SER A 436 11.64 16.00 -16.59
CA SER A 436 11.26 14.58 -16.63
C SER A 436 12.14 13.73 -15.71
N LEU A 437 13.34 14.20 -15.38
CA LEU A 437 14.18 13.65 -14.31
C LEU A 437 14.38 14.73 -13.25
N LEU A 438 14.20 14.37 -11.98
CA LEU A 438 14.37 15.27 -10.85
C LEU A 438 15.39 14.67 -9.88
N GLU A 439 16.31 15.50 -9.40
CA GLU A 439 17.22 15.20 -8.31
C GLU A 439 16.69 15.84 -7.03
N ILE A 440 16.61 15.05 -5.96
CA ILE A 440 16.14 15.49 -4.64
C ILE A 440 17.24 15.30 -3.60
N ASP A 441 17.48 16.33 -2.81
CA ASP A 441 18.24 16.24 -1.57
C ASP A 441 17.28 15.91 -0.43
N PHE A 442 17.43 14.72 0.16
CA PHE A 442 16.59 14.27 1.27
C PHE A 442 16.98 14.87 2.63
N GLU A 443 18.17 15.45 2.77
CA GLU A 443 18.59 16.12 3.99
C GLU A 443 17.79 17.42 4.17
N ASN A 444 17.77 18.25 3.13
CA ASN A 444 17.03 19.52 3.10
C ASN A 444 15.58 19.39 2.60
N LEU A 445 15.25 18.23 2.04
CA LEU A 445 14.00 17.92 1.35
C LEU A 445 13.70 19.00 0.29
N GLU A 446 14.54 19.07 -0.74
CA GLU A 446 14.43 20.04 -1.83
C GLU A 446 14.87 19.45 -3.16
N ILE A 447 14.34 19.99 -4.26
CA ILE A 447 14.82 19.64 -5.60
C ILE A 447 16.11 20.42 -5.83
N SER A 448 17.21 19.69 -6.04
CA SER A 448 18.51 20.29 -6.33
C SER A 448 18.64 20.63 -7.82
N GLU A 449 18.26 19.69 -8.69
CA GLU A 449 18.31 19.84 -10.15
C GLU A 449 17.13 19.16 -10.85
N SER A 450 16.85 19.59 -12.08
CA SER A 450 15.83 18.99 -12.95
C SER A 450 16.30 18.99 -14.40
N TRP A 451 15.97 17.93 -15.14
CA TRP A 451 16.26 17.82 -16.57
C TRP A 451 14.98 17.55 -17.37
N GLY A 452 14.69 18.38 -18.36
CA GLY A 452 13.48 18.39 -19.16
C GLY A 452 13.76 18.27 -20.66
N SER A 453 13.11 19.13 -21.45
CA SER A 453 13.12 19.09 -22.91
C SER A 453 14.46 19.41 -23.57
N GLU A 454 15.43 19.89 -22.79
CA GLU A 454 16.82 20.06 -23.20
C GLU A 454 17.60 18.74 -23.29
N ILE A 455 17.13 17.69 -22.59
CA ILE A 455 17.70 16.35 -22.61
C ILE A 455 16.76 15.35 -23.27
N PHE A 456 15.46 15.44 -22.96
CA PHE A 456 14.44 14.49 -23.37
C PHE A 456 13.61 15.02 -24.54
N SER A 457 13.13 14.09 -25.36
CA SER A 457 12.29 14.36 -26.51
C SER A 457 10.90 13.74 -26.31
N GLY A 458 9.92 14.20 -27.08
CA GLY A 458 8.53 13.75 -27.00
C GLY A 458 7.88 13.64 -28.37
N LEU A 459 6.54 13.57 -28.39
CA LEU A 459 5.75 13.37 -29.62
C LEU A 459 6.14 14.37 -30.74
N GLY A 460 6.42 13.81 -31.91
CA GLY A 460 6.94 14.51 -33.09
C GLY A 460 6.17 14.21 -34.38
N GLY A 461 5.03 13.53 -34.27
CA GLY A 461 4.15 13.23 -35.40
C GLY A 461 4.29 11.80 -35.95
N ILE A 462 5.04 10.92 -35.29
CA ILE A 462 5.27 9.54 -35.75
C ILE A 462 4.21 8.60 -35.19
N THR A 463 4.12 8.43 -33.87
CA THR A 463 3.13 7.54 -33.23
C THR A 463 1.72 8.13 -33.15
N SER A 464 1.63 9.46 -33.27
CA SER A 464 0.38 10.21 -33.26
C SER A 464 0.47 11.38 -34.25
N ASN A 465 -0.66 12.01 -34.58
CA ASN A 465 -0.64 13.25 -35.38
C ASN A 465 -0.20 14.49 -34.57
N SER A 466 0.15 14.34 -33.29
CA SER A 466 0.58 15.44 -32.43
C SER A 466 2.08 15.69 -32.57
N THR A 467 2.45 16.97 -32.54
CA THR A 467 3.85 17.45 -32.54
C THR A 467 4.06 18.43 -31.39
N ASP A 468 3.31 18.25 -30.30
CA ASP A 468 3.32 19.11 -29.12
C ASP A 468 4.52 18.83 -28.19
N GLY A 469 5.35 17.85 -28.55
CA GLY A 469 6.52 17.46 -27.77
C GLY A 469 6.16 16.81 -26.45
N PHE A 470 4.96 16.25 -26.28
CA PHE A 470 4.58 15.54 -25.05
C PHE A 470 5.58 14.43 -24.72
N MET A 471 6.25 14.58 -23.57
CA MET A 471 7.36 13.75 -23.11
C MET A 471 6.85 12.68 -22.15
N VAL A 472 7.36 11.47 -22.35
CA VAL A 472 7.13 10.33 -21.48
C VAL A 472 8.48 9.70 -21.17
N VAL A 473 8.70 9.38 -19.90
CA VAL A 473 9.83 8.59 -19.40
C VAL A 473 9.28 7.39 -18.65
N ASN A 474 9.83 6.20 -18.93
CA ASN A 474 9.28 4.94 -18.44
C ASN A 474 10.13 4.29 -17.35
N ASP A 475 11.45 4.38 -17.41
CA ASP A 475 12.32 3.69 -16.45
C ASP A 475 13.61 4.46 -16.16
N LEU A 476 14.13 4.25 -14.96
CA LEU A 476 15.32 4.85 -14.39
C LEU A 476 16.21 3.73 -13.85
N PHE A 477 17.31 3.46 -14.55
CA PHE A 477 18.26 2.42 -14.22
C PHE A 477 19.61 3.04 -13.88
N LYS A 478 20.27 2.55 -12.82
CA LYS A 478 21.60 3.04 -12.42
C LYS A 478 22.59 1.88 -12.35
N ASP A 479 23.80 2.14 -12.82
CA ASP A 479 24.93 1.24 -12.66
C ASP A 479 26.22 2.01 -12.27
N GLN A 480 27.38 1.38 -12.47
CA GLN A 480 28.68 1.97 -12.16
C GLN A 480 29.14 3.07 -13.14
N GLU A 481 28.58 3.10 -14.35
CA GLU A 481 28.93 4.02 -15.43
C GLU A 481 28.08 5.29 -15.40
N GLY A 482 26.80 5.17 -15.01
CA GLY A 482 25.91 6.30 -14.86
C GLY A 482 24.44 5.96 -14.61
N LEU A 483 23.60 6.95 -14.90
CA LEU A 483 22.15 6.92 -14.75
C LEU A 483 21.49 6.91 -16.13
N TYR A 484 20.71 5.88 -16.42
CA TYR A 484 20.05 5.64 -17.70
C TYR A 484 18.54 5.85 -17.56
N ILE A 485 17.97 6.57 -18.52
CA ILE A 485 16.56 6.94 -18.55
C ILE A 485 15.97 6.47 -19.87
N LEU A 486 14.88 5.71 -19.80
CA LEU A 486 14.11 5.32 -20.98
C LEU A 486 13.12 6.43 -21.33
N ASN A 487 13.26 6.99 -22.52
CA ASN A 487 12.43 8.06 -23.07
C ASN A 487 11.64 7.52 -24.28
N PRO A 488 10.52 6.82 -24.06
CA PRO A 488 9.63 6.46 -25.15
C PRO A 488 9.11 7.70 -25.88
N TYR A 489 8.75 7.51 -27.15
CA TYR A 489 8.25 8.59 -28.01
C TYR A 489 9.25 9.72 -28.24
N ALA A 490 10.56 9.44 -28.20
CA ALA A 490 11.63 10.38 -28.52
C ALA A 490 11.73 10.68 -30.04
N GLU A 491 10.65 11.22 -30.61
CA GLU A 491 10.42 11.34 -32.07
C GLU A 491 11.06 12.58 -32.70
N ASN A 492 11.44 13.58 -31.90
CA ASN A 492 11.99 14.85 -32.40
C ASN A 492 13.53 14.89 -32.48
N ASN A 493 14.19 13.74 -32.65
CA ASN A 493 15.65 13.64 -32.73
C ASN A 493 16.14 13.48 -34.17
N TYR A 494 17.24 14.16 -34.51
CA TYR A 494 17.79 14.21 -35.86
C TYR A 494 19.30 14.00 -35.89
N VAL A 495 19.77 13.11 -36.77
CA VAL A 495 21.18 12.91 -37.10
C VAL A 495 21.35 13.10 -38.60
N ASN A 496 22.20 14.05 -39.03
CA ASN A 496 22.41 14.38 -40.45
C ASN A 496 21.12 14.69 -41.25
N ASN A 497 20.11 15.28 -40.59
CA ASN A 497 18.74 15.54 -41.10
C ASN A 497 17.82 14.31 -41.22
N ASP A 498 18.29 13.12 -40.88
CA ASP A 498 17.44 11.93 -40.79
C ASP A 498 16.88 11.79 -39.38
N THR A 499 15.62 11.38 -39.30
CA THR A 499 14.96 11.11 -38.01
C THR A 499 15.50 9.83 -37.42
N VAL A 500 15.89 9.88 -36.14
CA VAL A 500 16.39 8.72 -35.41
C VAL A 500 15.60 8.55 -34.12
N ASN A 501 15.42 7.31 -33.70
CA ASN A 501 14.87 7.01 -32.39
C ASN A 501 15.98 7.11 -31.35
N VAL A 502 15.78 7.88 -30.28
CA VAL A 502 16.74 8.00 -29.16
C VAL A 502 16.05 7.53 -27.88
N PRO A 503 15.88 6.21 -27.71
CA PRO A 503 15.07 5.67 -26.60
C PRO A 503 15.76 5.78 -25.23
N ILE A 504 17.08 6.07 -25.17
CA ILE A 504 17.85 6.08 -23.93
C ILE A 504 18.72 7.33 -23.85
N ALA A 505 18.60 8.05 -22.74
CA ALA A 505 19.53 9.08 -22.31
C ALA A 505 20.32 8.57 -21.10
N CYS A 506 21.63 8.81 -21.07
CA CYS A 506 22.51 8.41 -19.98
C CYS A 506 23.29 9.62 -19.46
N LYS A 507 23.13 9.91 -18.15
CA LYS A 507 23.95 10.86 -17.40
C LYS A 507 25.10 10.09 -16.77
N ASN A 508 26.31 10.30 -17.28
CA ASN A 508 27.50 9.62 -16.75
C ASN A 508 27.95 10.22 -15.40
N ASN A 509 28.92 9.57 -14.75
CA ASN A 509 29.47 10.05 -13.46
C ASN A 509 30.18 11.41 -13.51
N ASN A 510 30.51 11.94 -14.70
CA ASN A 510 31.05 13.29 -14.89
C ASN A 510 29.95 14.33 -15.12
N ASN A 511 28.67 13.95 -15.01
CA ASN A 511 27.49 14.75 -15.33
C ASN A 511 27.35 15.14 -16.82
N ASP A 512 28.02 14.43 -17.73
CA ASP A 512 27.79 14.58 -19.17
C ASP A 512 26.67 13.64 -19.66
N TRP A 513 25.92 14.10 -20.66
CA TRP A 513 24.84 13.34 -21.28
C TRP A 513 25.31 12.61 -22.54
N THR A 514 24.96 11.34 -22.62
CA THR A 514 25.16 10.46 -23.78
C THR A 514 23.82 9.83 -24.18
N TYR A 515 23.70 9.44 -25.44
CA TYR A 515 22.43 9.01 -26.02
C TYR A 515 22.63 7.74 -26.84
N PHE A 516 21.71 6.79 -26.71
CA PHE A 516 21.72 5.56 -27.51
C PHE A 516 20.62 5.66 -28.56
N SER A 517 21.02 5.68 -29.83
CA SER A 517 20.10 5.79 -30.96
C SER A 517 19.90 4.45 -31.69
N ASP A 518 18.67 4.17 -32.10
CA ASP A 518 18.29 3.12 -33.04
C ASP A 518 17.81 3.80 -34.35
N GLU A 519 18.37 3.41 -35.49
CA GLU A 519 17.95 3.92 -36.81
C GLU A 519 16.52 3.46 -37.17
N ASN A 520 15.99 2.46 -36.48
CA ASN A 520 14.67 1.92 -36.76
C ASN A 520 13.55 2.63 -35.95
N LEU A 521 12.78 3.45 -36.66
CA LEU A 521 11.63 4.20 -36.14
C LEU A 521 10.41 3.34 -35.78
N ASN A 522 10.43 2.02 -36.03
CA ASN A 522 9.32 1.14 -35.67
C ASN A 522 9.47 0.55 -34.27
N ASN A 523 10.30 1.16 -33.40
CA ASN A 523 10.66 0.64 -32.08
C ASN A 523 10.71 1.74 -31.02
N LEU A 524 9.64 2.50 -30.87
CA LEU A 524 9.66 3.77 -30.12
C LEU A 524 9.34 3.67 -28.62
N ILE A 525 8.89 2.52 -28.12
CA ILE A 525 8.24 2.43 -26.79
C ILE A 525 8.95 1.39 -25.91
N PRO A 526 10.18 1.69 -25.43
CA PRO A 526 10.82 0.90 -24.39
C PRO A 526 10.05 1.03 -23.07
N THR A 527 9.97 -0.04 -22.29
CA THR A 527 9.19 -0.09 -21.05
C THR A 527 10.07 -0.22 -19.81
N GLU A 528 11.09 -1.09 -19.85
CA GLU A 528 12.05 -1.28 -18.77
C GLU A 528 13.42 -1.70 -19.33
N MET A 529 14.49 -1.45 -18.58
CA MET A 529 15.83 -1.90 -18.91
C MET A 529 16.55 -2.53 -17.72
N THR A 530 17.45 -3.46 -18.02
CA THR A 530 18.38 -4.02 -17.03
C THR A 530 19.72 -4.37 -17.67
N LYS A 531 20.69 -4.77 -16.85
CA LYS A 531 21.97 -5.33 -17.31
C LYS A 531 21.96 -6.85 -17.26
N GLY A 532 22.40 -7.45 -18.36
CA GLY A 532 22.56 -8.90 -18.49
C GLY A 532 24.02 -9.33 -18.61
N PRO A 533 24.26 -10.56 -19.12
CA PRO A 533 25.61 -11.08 -19.29
C PRO A 533 26.46 -10.19 -20.20
N PHE A 534 27.78 -10.18 -19.95
CA PHE A 534 28.74 -9.29 -20.61
C PHE A 534 28.45 -7.79 -20.46
N ASN A 535 27.67 -7.40 -19.44
CA ASN A 535 27.32 -6.01 -19.17
C ASN A 535 26.46 -5.36 -20.28
N ASN A 536 25.88 -6.16 -21.16
CA ASN A 536 24.98 -5.72 -22.23
C ASN A 536 23.65 -5.23 -21.63
N PHE A 537 23.05 -4.22 -22.26
CA PHE A 537 21.75 -3.71 -21.86
C PHE A 537 20.65 -4.54 -22.50
N TRP A 538 19.66 -4.94 -21.69
CA TRP A 538 18.47 -5.65 -22.14
C TRP A 538 17.26 -4.75 -21.94
N LEU A 539 16.41 -4.66 -22.96
CA LEU A 539 15.28 -3.74 -22.97
C LEU A 539 13.98 -4.47 -23.31
N ALA A 540 12.95 -4.19 -22.53
CA ALA A 540 11.58 -4.56 -22.79
C ALA A 540 10.90 -3.49 -23.66
N TYR A 541 10.01 -3.91 -24.54
CA TYR A 541 9.27 -3.02 -25.43
C TYR A 541 7.78 -3.33 -25.43
N GLN A 542 6.98 -2.26 -25.49
CA GLN A 542 5.56 -2.33 -25.75
C GLN A 542 5.31 -2.50 -27.26
N SER A 543 4.31 -3.29 -27.62
CA SER A 543 3.80 -3.40 -28.98
C SER A 543 2.77 -2.29 -29.28
N TYR A 544 2.96 -1.57 -30.37
CA TYR A 544 2.05 -0.51 -30.80
C TYR A 544 2.05 -0.34 -32.33
N ASN A 545 1.02 -0.89 -32.97
CA ASN A 545 0.82 -0.84 -34.42
C ASN A 545 2.10 -1.19 -35.20
N ASN A 546 2.53 -0.33 -36.11
CA ASN A 546 3.78 -0.45 -36.88
C ASN A 546 4.92 0.40 -36.28
N TYR A 547 4.72 1.01 -35.12
CA TYR A 547 5.65 1.97 -34.51
C TYR A 547 6.43 1.39 -33.33
N SER A 548 5.98 0.26 -32.80
CA SER A 548 6.72 -0.53 -31.84
C SER A 548 6.35 -1.99 -31.99
N TYR A 549 7.31 -2.86 -32.33
CA TYR A 549 7.06 -4.29 -32.50
C TYR A 549 7.02 -5.08 -31.18
N GLY A 550 7.13 -4.42 -30.02
CA GLY A 550 7.21 -5.10 -28.73
C GLY A 550 8.45 -5.99 -28.59
N GLY A 551 8.37 -6.95 -27.67
CA GLY A 551 9.42 -7.94 -27.44
C GLY A 551 10.62 -7.43 -26.65
N ILE A 552 11.77 -8.09 -26.86
CA ILE A 552 13.03 -7.84 -26.13
C ILE A 552 14.14 -7.45 -27.10
N ARG A 553 15.01 -6.55 -26.65
CA ARG A 553 16.20 -6.11 -27.38
C ARG A 553 17.44 -6.13 -26.52
N VAL A 554 18.59 -6.22 -27.17
CA VAL A 554 19.88 -6.13 -26.53
C VAL A 554 20.76 -5.09 -27.21
N ILE A 555 21.43 -4.28 -26.40
CA ILE A 555 22.47 -3.35 -26.84
C ILE A 555 23.79 -3.86 -26.28
N GLU A 556 24.75 -4.09 -27.16
CA GLU A 556 26.13 -4.39 -26.75
C GLU A 556 26.76 -3.22 -26.01
N ASN A 557 27.27 -3.50 -24.82
CA ASN A 557 28.01 -2.49 -24.07
C ASN A 557 29.51 -2.50 -24.46
N ASN A 558 29.80 -2.04 -25.66
CA ASN A 558 31.14 -1.91 -26.23
C ASN A 558 31.20 -0.74 -27.23
N ASP A 559 32.39 -0.48 -27.79
CA ASP A 559 32.61 0.60 -28.77
C ASP A 559 31.73 0.48 -30.04
N SER A 560 31.19 -0.71 -30.36
CA SER A 560 30.32 -0.90 -31.53
C SER A 560 28.85 -0.60 -31.28
N GLY A 561 28.35 -0.73 -30.04
CA GLY A 561 26.97 -0.37 -29.69
C GLY A 561 25.89 -1.09 -30.50
N ASN A 562 26.15 -2.34 -30.92
CA ASN A 562 25.25 -3.08 -31.80
C ASN A 562 23.90 -3.39 -31.13
N TRP A 563 22.82 -3.24 -31.90
CA TRP A 563 21.47 -3.59 -31.49
C TRP A 563 21.06 -4.97 -32.01
N TYR A 564 20.48 -5.78 -31.13
CA TYR A 564 19.92 -7.09 -31.44
C TYR A 564 18.43 -7.12 -31.13
N ASN A 565 17.64 -7.64 -32.08
CA ASN A 565 16.19 -7.61 -32.07
C ASN A 565 15.61 -8.98 -32.40
N GLY A 566 14.34 -9.22 -32.02
CA GLY A 566 13.64 -10.46 -32.39
C GLY A 566 14.27 -11.72 -31.77
N LEU A 567 14.92 -11.57 -30.61
CA LEU A 567 15.65 -12.62 -29.92
C LEU A 567 14.76 -13.80 -29.47
N ILE A 568 13.48 -13.52 -29.24
CA ILE A 568 12.46 -14.48 -28.85
C ILE A 568 11.28 -14.32 -29.81
N GLU A 569 11.15 -15.26 -30.75
CA GLU A 569 10.17 -15.17 -31.86
C GLU A 569 8.73 -15.01 -31.36
N GLU A 570 8.37 -15.72 -30.29
CA GLU A 570 7.03 -15.68 -29.69
C GLU A 570 6.68 -14.35 -29.01
N LEU A 571 7.66 -13.50 -28.69
CA LEU A 571 7.43 -12.17 -28.13
C LEU A 571 7.38 -11.06 -29.18
N VAL A 572 7.57 -11.39 -30.47
CA VAL A 572 7.41 -10.40 -31.55
C VAL A 572 5.94 -10.01 -31.68
N GLY A 573 5.65 -8.72 -31.55
CA GLY A 573 4.30 -8.16 -31.55
C GLY A 573 3.60 -8.23 -30.20
N VAL A 574 4.26 -8.72 -29.16
CA VAL A 574 3.73 -8.86 -27.79
C VAL A 574 4.25 -7.74 -26.91
N ASN A 575 3.41 -7.18 -26.04
CA ASN A 575 3.87 -6.22 -25.03
C ASN A 575 4.73 -6.95 -24.01
N VAL A 576 5.95 -6.47 -23.81
CA VAL A 576 6.82 -6.86 -22.69
C VAL A 576 6.87 -5.68 -21.73
N TRP A 577 6.44 -5.92 -20.49
CA TRP A 577 6.26 -4.87 -19.49
C TRP A 577 7.47 -4.70 -18.60
N SER A 578 8.11 -5.81 -18.23
CA SER A 578 9.22 -5.81 -17.30
C SER A 578 10.17 -6.98 -17.54
N LEU A 579 11.45 -6.79 -17.21
CA LEU A 579 12.47 -7.83 -17.27
C LEU A 579 13.53 -7.65 -16.18
N ASP A 580 14.12 -8.76 -15.74
CA ASP A 580 15.22 -8.75 -14.78
C ASP A 580 16.07 -10.03 -14.88
N PHE A 581 17.33 -9.97 -14.44
CA PHE A 581 18.25 -11.11 -14.48
C PHE A 581 18.44 -11.75 -13.10
N GLY A 582 18.28 -13.07 -13.07
CA GLY A 582 18.73 -13.91 -11.97
C GLY A 582 19.66 -15.00 -12.45
N LYS A 583 19.95 -15.94 -11.57
CA LYS A 583 20.72 -17.15 -11.87
C LYS A 583 19.99 -18.40 -11.41
N ASP A 584 20.09 -19.46 -12.18
CA ASP A 584 19.61 -20.79 -11.76
C ASP A 584 20.53 -21.41 -10.70
N GLN A 585 20.14 -22.58 -10.20
CA GLN A 585 20.92 -23.33 -9.20
C GLN A 585 22.30 -23.78 -9.69
N SER A 586 22.53 -23.81 -11.01
CA SER A 586 23.81 -24.14 -11.64
C SER A 586 24.67 -22.90 -11.92
N GLY A 587 24.16 -21.70 -11.64
CA GLY A 587 24.81 -20.42 -11.90
C GLY A 587 24.63 -19.87 -13.32
N ASN A 588 23.77 -20.48 -14.13
CA ASN A 588 23.44 -19.99 -15.47
C ASN A 588 22.53 -18.77 -15.37
N ASP A 589 22.71 -17.80 -16.27
CA ASP A 589 21.89 -16.60 -16.31
C ASP A 589 20.46 -16.91 -16.78
N ILE A 590 19.48 -16.46 -16.02
CA ILE A 590 18.05 -16.56 -16.32
C ILE A 590 17.51 -15.15 -16.50
N LEU A 591 17.01 -14.86 -17.70
CA LEU A 591 16.24 -13.67 -17.99
C LEU A 591 14.78 -13.94 -17.64
N TRP A 592 14.27 -13.25 -16.63
CA TRP A 592 12.84 -13.25 -16.32
C TRP A 592 12.13 -12.15 -17.08
N VAL A 593 10.96 -12.47 -17.63
CA VAL A 593 10.20 -11.59 -18.52
C VAL A 593 8.73 -11.62 -18.12
N ILE A 594 8.13 -10.44 -17.98
CA ILE A 594 6.68 -10.25 -17.87
C ILE A 594 6.16 -9.73 -19.21
N SER A 595 5.18 -10.43 -19.79
CA SER A 595 4.50 -10.03 -21.02
C SER A 595 3.00 -10.27 -20.95
N ASP A 596 2.26 -9.88 -22.00
CA ASP A 596 0.83 -10.21 -22.13
C ASP A 596 0.54 -11.72 -22.17
N LEU A 597 1.56 -12.56 -22.39
CA LEU A 597 1.43 -14.02 -22.39
C LEU A 597 1.58 -14.62 -20.98
N GLY A 598 2.06 -13.83 -20.01
CA GLY A 598 2.38 -14.26 -18.65
C GLY A 598 3.86 -14.02 -18.30
N VAL A 599 4.37 -14.80 -17.35
CA VAL A 599 5.77 -14.73 -16.90
C VAL A 599 6.56 -15.92 -17.45
N MET A 600 7.75 -15.68 -17.97
CA MET A 600 8.66 -16.75 -18.42
C MET A 600 10.10 -16.46 -17.98
N GLY A 601 10.82 -17.52 -17.62
CA GLY A 601 12.27 -17.48 -17.48
C GLY A 601 12.95 -18.08 -18.71
N TYR A 602 13.99 -17.43 -19.21
CA TYR A 602 14.81 -17.92 -20.31
C TYR A 602 16.24 -18.10 -19.84
N GLN A 603 16.78 -19.30 -19.96
CA GLN A 603 18.21 -19.51 -19.83
C GLN A 603 18.92 -18.84 -21.01
N VAL A 604 19.84 -17.93 -20.71
CA VAL A 604 20.55 -17.13 -21.72
C VAL A 604 21.95 -17.70 -21.94
N LEU A 605 22.22 -18.12 -23.17
CA LEU A 605 23.55 -18.51 -23.64
C LEU A 605 23.99 -17.55 -24.74
N ILE A 606 25.19 -16.98 -24.61
CA ILE A 606 25.74 -16.03 -25.57
C ILE A 606 27.05 -16.60 -26.13
N ASN A 607 27.09 -16.77 -27.44
CA ASN A 607 28.24 -17.24 -28.17
C ASN A 607 28.83 -16.11 -29.04
N GLN A 608 30.15 -16.06 -29.17
CA GLN A 608 30.81 -15.18 -30.14
C GLN A 608 31.04 -15.95 -31.45
N THR A 609 30.54 -15.40 -32.56
CA THR A 609 30.78 -15.99 -33.88
C THR A 609 32.17 -15.65 -34.41
N ILE A 610 32.59 -16.33 -35.49
CA ILE A 610 33.86 -16.07 -36.19
C ILE A 610 33.97 -14.63 -36.71
N LEU A 611 32.84 -13.93 -36.87
CA LEU A 611 32.76 -12.54 -37.34
C LEU A 611 32.66 -11.51 -36.20
N ASN A 612 32.90 -11.91 -34.94
CA ASN A 612 32.74 -11.06 -33.75
C ASN A 612 31.31 -10.54 -33.53
N THR A 613 30.29 -11.19 -34.09
CA THR A 613 28.90 -10.91 -33.74
C THR A 613 28.49 -11.80 -32.56
N LEU A 614 27.64 -11.28 -31.68
CA LEU A 614 27.02 -12.10 -30.65
C LEU A 614 25.89 -12.93 -31.25
N ASP A 615 25.81 -14.18 -30.83
CA ASP A 615 24.72 -15.10 -31.10
C ASP A 615 24.06 -15.46 -29.77
N PHE A 616 22.74 -15.29 -29.70
CA PHE A 616 21.96 -15.45 -28.48
C PHE A 616 21.09 -16.70 -28.62
N GLU A 617 21.24 -17.63 -27.69
CA GLU A 617 20.38 -18.78 -27.55
C GLU A 617 19.59 -18.63 -26.25
N LEU A 618 18.26 -18.46 -26.37
CA LEU A 618 17.35 -18.31 -25.24
C LEU A 618 16.44 -19.54 -25.16
N ASN A 619 16.61 -20.32 -24.10
CA ASN A 619 15.84 -21.54 -23.87
C ASN A 619 14.86 -21.31 -22.73
N SER A 620 13.55 -21.48 -22.98
CA SER A 620 12.55 -21.35 -21.93
C SER A 620 12.76 -22.41 -20.84
N ILE A 621 12.64 -22.01 -19.58
CA ILE A 621 12.79 -22.94 -18.44
C ILE A 621 11.53 -23.81 -18.23
N SER A 622 10.43 -23.46 -18.91
CA SER A 622 9.12 -24.10 -18.80
C SER A 622 8.46 -24.21 -20.18
N PRO A 623 7.66 -25.27 -20.43
CA PRO A 623 6.87 -25.37 -21.66
C PRO A 623 5.67 -24.42 -21.72
N TYR A 624 5.31 -23.78 -20.59
CA TYR A 624 4.17 -22.86 -20.50
C TYR A 624 4.56 -21.61 -19.70
N TYR A 625 3.96 -20.48 -20.07
CA TYR A 625 4.05 -19.25 -19.29
C TYR A 625 3.40 -19.44 -17.91
N TYR A 626 4.09 -18.97 -16.88
CA TYR A 626 3.54 -18.88 -15.54
C TYR A 626 2.51 -17.74 -15.49
N TYR A 627 1.45 -17.91 -14.72
CA TYR A 627 0.47 -16.85 -14.46
C TYR A 627 -0.16 -16.22 -15.72
N SER A 628 -0.37 -17.01 -16.78
CA SER A 628 -0.94 -16.57 -18.06
C SER A 628 -2.36 -15.98 -17.96
N GLU A 629 -3.03 -16.18 -16.83
CA GLU A 629 -4.35 -15.65 -16.51
C GLU A 629 -4.33 -14.21 -15.98
N ILE A 630 -3.16 -13.70 -15.58
CA ILE A 630 -3.03 -12.37 -14.99
C ILE A 630 -2.91 -11.32 -16.11
N PRO A 631 -3.74 -10.25 -16.12
CA PRO A 631 -3.67 -9.18 -17.11
C PRO A 631 -2.55 -8.19 -16.74
N PHE A 632 -1.30 -8.58 -16.98
CA PHE A 632 -0.14 -7.71 -16.75
C PHE A 632 -0.22 -6.41 -17.57
N ASN A 633 0.42 -5.37 -17.04
CA ASN A 633 0.42 -4.02 -17.63
C ASN A 633 1.76 -3.32 -17.37
N ILE A 634 1.89 -2.06 -17.80
CA ILE A 634 3.11 -1.25 -17.66
C ILE A 634 3.57 -1.03 -16.20
N GLU A 635 2.69 -1.20 -15.22
CA GLU A 635 3.03 -1.07 -13.79
C GLU A 635 3.49 -2.41 -13.18
N SER A 636 3.39 -3.52 -13.93
CA SER A 636 3.80 -4.85 -13.47
C SER A 636 5.31 -5.03 -13.60
N LYS A 637 5.94 -5.49 -12.52
CA LYS A 637 7.39 -5.57 -12.37
C LYS A 637 7.84 -6.96 -11.98
N VAL A 638 8.95 -7.42 -12.56
CA VAL A 638 9.73 -8.53 -12.03
C VAL A 638 10.97 -7.98 -11.33
N ARG A 639 11.21 -8.45 -10.10
CA ARG A 639 12.40 -8.09 -9.31
C ARG A 639 13.04 -9.37 -8.80
N VAL A 640 14.35 -9.50 -8.96
CA VAL A 640 15.09 -10.67 -8.50
C VAL A 640 15.66 -10.42 -7.10
N ASP A 641 15.38 -11.32 -6.16
CA ASP A 641 15.93 -11.23 -4.80
C ASP A 641 17.39 -11.69 -4.71
N TYR A 642 18.01 -11.52 -3.54
CA TYR A 642 19.41 -11.94 -3.31
C TYR A 642 19.63 -13.47 -3.45
N GLN A 643 18.57 -14.27 -3.35
CA GLN A 643 18.59 -15.72 -3.55
C GLN A 643 18.25 -16.13 -5.00
N GLN A 644 18.18 -15.15 -5.91
CA GLN A 644 17.94 -15.33 -7.34
C GLN A 644 16.52 -15.77 -7.70
N ASN A 645 15.55 -15.56 -6.81
CA ASN A 645 14.14 -15.83 -7.09
C ASN A 645 13.48 -14.62 -7.76
N ALA A 646 12.58 -14.86 -8.70
CA ALA A 646 11.80 -13.82 -9.35
C ALA A 646 10.53 -13.52 -8.56
N TRP A 647 10.35 -12.26 -8.19
CA TRP A 647 9.17 -11.71 -7.55
C TRP A 647 8.41 -10.86 -8.54
N ILE A 648 7.11 -11.11 -8.69
CA ILE A 648 6.26 -10.53 -9.72
C ILE A 648 5.13 -9.75 -9.06
N THR A 649 5.13 -8.44 -9.27
CA THR A 649 4.04 -7.56 -8.85
C THR A 649 2.85 -7.74 -9.80
N THR A 650 1.63 -7.61 -9.29
CA THR A 650 0.43 -7.87 -10.09
C THR A 650 -0.67 -6.83 -9.84
N PRO A 651 -1.49 -6.53 -10.85
CA PRO A 651 -2.61 -5.61 -10.72
C PRO A 651 -3.85 -6.31 -10.14
N GLY A 652 -3.78 -6.74 -8.88
CA GLY A 652 -4.94 -7.29 -8.14
C GLY A 652 -4.92 -8.80 -7.88
N TYR A 653 -3.78 -9.47 -8.05
CA TYR A 653 -3.63 -10.92 -7.84
C TYR A 653 -2.59 -11.26 -6.76
N GLY A 654 -2.19 -10.28 -5.95
CA GLY A 654 -1.17 -10.40 -4.92
C GLY A 654 0.24 -10.42 -5.50
N LEU A 655 1.21 -10.85 -4.69
CA LEU A 655 2.61 -10.97 -5.07
C LEU A 655 2.93 -12.41 -5.42
N LYS A 656 3.48 -12.64 -6.62
CA LYS A 656 3.83 -13.99 -7.11
C LYS A 656 5.32 -14.21 -7.05
N ILE A 657 5.75 -15.42 -6.68
CA ILE A 657 7.17 -15.74 -6.55
C ILE A 657 7.47 -17.03 -7.28
N ILE A 658 8.53 -17.01 -8.11
CA ILE A 658 9.08 -18.16 -8.79
C ILE A 658 10.53 -18.31 -8.33
N LYS A 659 10.84 -19.42 -7.69
CA LYS A 659 12.20 -19.68 -7.21
C LYS A 659 13.17 -19.84 -8.38
N ASN A 660 14.46 -19.72 -8.10
CA ASN A 660 15.55 -19.90 -9.08
C ASN A 660 15.59 -21.27 -9.78
N ASN A 661 14.77 -22.24 -9.36
CA ASN A 661 14.59 -23.55 -9.98
C ASN A 661 13.27 -23.70 -10.75
N GLY A 662 12.48 -22.62 -10.89
CA GLY A 662 11.17 -22.62 -11.53
C GLY A 662 10.00 -23.04 -10.64
N GLU A 663 10.23 -23.42 -9.38
CA GLU A 663 9.15 -23.81 -8.47
C GLU A 663 8.45 -22.59 -7.87
N LEU A 664 7.12 -22.61 -7.83
CA LEU A 664 6.30 -21.53 -7.26
C LEU A 664 6.41 -21.49 -5.74
N TRP A 665 6.41 -20.29 -5.16
CA TRP A 665 6.52 -20.09 -3.71
C TRP A 665 5.51 -19.05 -3.18
N PRO A 666 4.92 -19.25 -1.99
CA PRO A 666 4.87 -20.50 -1.21
C PRO A 666 4.19 -21.65 -1.98
N ASP A 667 3.27 -21.27 -2.86
CA ASP A 667 2.57 -22.08 -3.85
C ASP A 667 2.07 -21.15 -4.98
N ASN A 668 1.16 -21.62 -5.84
CA ASN A 668 0.61 -20.83 -6.95
C ASN A 668 -0.17 -19.57 -6.51
N SER A 669 -0.68 -19.53 -5.27
CA SER A 669 -1.40 -18.38 -4.74
C SER A 669 -0.48 -17.21 -4.40
N GLY A 670 0.82 -17.47 -4.18
CA GLY A 670 1.79 -16.46 -3.76
C GLY A 670 1.43 -15.85 -2.40
N ILE A 671 1.74 -14.58 -2.21
CA ILE A 671 1.39 -13.79 -1.03
C ILE A 671 0.24 -12.85 -1.40
N ASN A 672 -0.89 -12.95 -0.72
CA ASN A 672 -2.10 -12.17 -1.00
C ASN A 672 -2.82 -11.76 0.29
N SER A 673 -3.76 -10.83 0.19
CA SER A 673 -4.53 -10.27 1.31
C SER A 673 -5.34 -11.30 2.11
N MET A 674 -5.61 -12.48 1.53
CA MET A 674 -6.38 -13.55 2.18
C MET A 674 -5.51 -14.54 2.95
N ASN A 675 -4.31 -14.82 2.46
CA ASN A 675 -3.38 -15.79 3.07
C ASN A 675 -2.26 -15.13 3.88
N SER A 676 -2.19 -13.80 3.85
CA SER A 676 -1.20 -13.00 4.55
C SER A 676 -1.81 -11.68 5.02
N ASN A 677 -1.16 -10.99 5.95
CA ASN A 677 -1.56 -9.64 6.38
C ASN A 677 -1.15 -8.54 5.36
N LEU A 678 -1.04 -8.89 4.07
CA LEU A 678 -0.78 -7.96 2.98
C LEU A 678 -1.92 -6.94 2.88
N LEU A 679 -1.58 -5.66 2.73
CA LEU A 679 -2.55 -4.57 2.70
C LEU A 679 -3.53 -4.64 1.52
N SER A 680 -3.07 -5.09 0.36
CA SER A 680 -3.88 -5.21 -0.86
C SER A 680 -3.24 -6.16 -1.87
N ASP A 681 -4.07 -6.72 -2.74
CA ASP A 681 -3.64 -7.58 -3.85
C ASP A 681 -3.18 -6.80 -5.09
N VAL A 682 -3.37 -5.47 -5.10
CA VAL A 682 -2.76 -4.57 -6.08
C VAL A 682 -1.36 -4.21 -5.58
N VAL A 683 -0.34 -4.80 -6.19
CA VAL A 683 1.07 -4.61 -5.81
C VAL A 683 1.76 -3.78 -6.88
N ASN A 684 2.29 -2.62 -6.48
CA ASN A 684 2.93 -1.67 -7.38
C ASN A 684 4.44 -1.92 -7.52
N ASP A 685 5.12 -2.23 -6.41
CA ASP A 685 6.57 -2.43 -6.40
C ASP A 685 7.03 -3.27 -5.20
N VAL A 686 8.23 -3.83 -5.28
CA VAL A 686 8.82 -4.67 -4.23
C VAL A 686 10.33 -4.43 -4.15
N ILE A 687 10.85 -4.29 -2.92
CA ILE A 687 12.29 -4.15 -2.67
C ILE A 687 12.71 -5.03 -1.48
N PHE A 688 13.94 -5.54 -1.54
CA PHE A 688 14.46 -6.53 -0.60
C PHE A 688 15.65 -5.97 0.16
N ASP A 689 15.79 -6.36 1.42
CA ASP A 689 17.04 -6.21 2.16
C ASP A 689 17.84 -7.53 2.17
N GLU A 690 19.10 -7.46 2.58
CA GLU A 690 19.98 -8.62 2.68
C GLU A 690 19.63 -9.58 3.84
N ASN A 691 18.82 -9.13 4.79
CA ASN A 691 18.41 -9.91 5.96
C ASN A 691 17.12 -10.71 5.73
N GLY A 692 16.48 -10.58 4.57
CA GLY A 692 15.27 -11.30 4.19
C GLY A 692 13.96 -10.54 4.44
N TYR A 693 14.04 -9.28 4.84
CA TYR A 693 12.90 -8.37 4.86
C TYR A 693 12.55 -7.92 3.44
N VAL A 694 11.26 -7.88 3.17
CA VAL A 694 10.69 -7.49 1.89
C VAL A 694 9.67 -6.39 2.15
N PHE A 695 9.87 -5.25 1.50
CA PHE A 695 8.95 -4.12 1.51
C PHE A 695 8.11 -4.19 0.24
N ILE A 696 6.80 -4.20 0.41
CA ILE A 696 5.83 -4.42 -0.66
C ILE A 696 4.94 -3.18 -0.74
N ALA A 697 5.10 -2.37 -1.79
CA ALA A 697 4.25 -1.22 -2.06
C ALA A 697 2.93 -1.69 -2.70
N THR A 698 1.82 -1.33 -2.09
CA THR A 698 0.46 -1.62 -2.56
C THR A 698 -0.33 -0.32 -2.71
N ASP A 699 -1.51 -0.38 -3.33
CA ASP A 699 -2.42 0.77 -3.41
C ASP A 699 -2.99 1.20 -2.02
N LYS A 700 -2.83 0.37 -0.99
CA LYS A 700 -3.26 0.62 0.41
C LYS A 700 -2.09 0.86 1.38
N GLY A 701 -0.89 1.15 0.88
CA GLY A 701 0.30 1.44 1.69
C GLY A 701 1.37 0.36 1.53
N ILE A 702 2.31 0.31 2.47
CA ILE A 702 3.49 -0.57 2.39
C ILE A 702 3.38 -1.68 3.43
N SER A 703 3.51 -2.94 2.98
CA SER A 703 3.58 -4.10 3.86
C SER A 703 5.03 -4.55 4.00
N VAL A 704 5.45 -4.86 5.23
CA VAL A 704 6.78 -5.42 5.51
C VAL A 704 6.61 -6.85 5.99
N ILE A 705 7.30 -7.77 5.31
CA ILE A 705 7.37 -9.18 5.70
C ILE A 705 8.82 -9.62 5.85
N GLU A 706 9.05 -10.61 6.69
CA GLU A 706 10.31 -11.34 6.80
C GLU A 706 10.14 -12.69 6.11
N THR A 707 11.08 -13.05 5.25
CA THR A 707 11.02 -14.27 4.44
C THR A 707 12.18 -15.20 4.78
N VAL A 708 12.07 -16.44 4.30
CA VAL A 708 13.15 -17.42 4.37
C VAL A 708 14.35 -17.09 3.46
N PHE A 709 14.27 -16.05 2.62
CA PHE A 709 15.27 -15.73 1.59
C PHE A 709 16.37 -14.77 2.03
N SER A 710 16.61 -14.66 3.34
CA SER A 710 17.75 -13.93 3.90
C SER A 710 19.07 -14.39 3.27
N ASP A 711 19.91 -13.44 2.84
CA ASP A 711 21.24 -13.73 2.33
C ASP A 711 22.29 -13.74 3.46
N ASN A 712 22.12 -12.85 4.45
CA ASN A 712 23.02 -12.67 5.59
C ASN A 712 22.52 -13.33 6.88
N VAL A 713 22.39 -14.67 6.86
CA VAL A 713 22.12 -15.42 8.10
C VAL A 713 23.42 -15.71 8.86
N SER A 714 23.59 -15.14 10.06
CA SER A 714 24.66 -15.55 10.97
C SER A 714 24.43 -16.98 11.44
N VAL A 715 25.24 -17.90 10.93
CA VAL A 715 25.09 -19.35 11.19
C VAL A 715 25.37 -19.72 12.66
N LYS A 716 25.85 -18.79 13.49
CA LYS A 716 26.00 -19.02 14.94
C LYS A 716 24.66 -19.20 15.68
N ASN A 717 23.54 -18.85 15.07
CA ASN A 717 22.23 -18.78 15.73
C ASN A 717 21.21 -19.81 15.20
N ILE A 718 21.66 -20.98 14.69
CA ILE A 718 20.75 -22.06 14.28
C ILE A 718 19.75 -22.31 15.41
N SER A 719 18.47 -22.18 15.08
CA SER A 719 17.37 -22.32 16.02
C SER A 719 16.73 -23.69 15.84
N VAL A 720 16.36 -24.31 16.96
CA VAL A 720 15.69 -25.62 17.00
C VAL A 720 14.52 -25.56 17.96
N SER A 721 13.34 -25.94 17.49
CA SER A 721 12.12 -25.96 18.30
C SER A 721 11.25 -27.16 17.93
N PRO A 722 10.68 -27.89 18.90
CA PRO A 722 10.87 -27.73 20.34
C PRO A 722 12.25 -28.26 20.79
N ASN A 723 12.73 -27.77 21.94
CA ASN A 723 13.96 -28.23 22.57
C ASN A 723 13.82 -28.19 24.11
N PRO A 724 13.67 -29.33 24.81
CA PRO A 724 13.76 -30.69 24.29
C PRO A 724 12.58 -31.08 23.39
N PHE A 725 12.82 -32.03 22.47
CA PHE A 725 11.80 -32.69 21.66
C PHE A 725 11.40 -34.02 22.30
N PHE A 726 10.11 -34.19 22.57
CA PHE A 726 9.51 -35.37 23.18
C PHE A 726 8.89 -36.27 22.11
N THR A 727 9.45 -37.46 21.86
CA THR A 727 9.04 -38.28 20.70
C THR A 727 7.65 -38.92 20.80
N ASP A 728 6.99 -38.76 21.94
CA ASP A 728 5.62 -39.21 22.21
C ASP A 728 4.60 -38.05 22.28
N GLN A 729 5.06 -36.79 22.26
CA GLN A 729 4.21 -35.58 22.32
C GLN A 729 4.36 -34.66 21.10
N ASP A 730 5.57 -34.52 20.58
CA ASP A 730 5.90 -33.62 19.47
C ASP A 730 5.94 -34.39 18.15
N SER A 731 5.41 -33.81 17.07
CA SER A 731 5.38 -34.42 15.75
C SER A 731 6.64 -34.18 14.92
N GLU A 732 7.26 -33.01 15.08
CA GLU A 732 8.42 -32.57 14.31
C GLU A 732 9.28 -31.55 15.05
N ILE A 733 10.54 -31.46 14.64
CA ILE A 733 11.54 -30.49 15.05
C ILE A 733 11.72 -29.52 13.90
N ILE A 734 11.48 -28.24 14.15
CA ILE A 734 11.76 -27.15 13.24
C ILE A 734 13.21 -26.71 13.48
N ILE A 735 14.03 -26.84 12.45
CA ILE A 735 15.40 -26.30 12.39
C ILE A 735 15.32 -25.05 11.53
N SER A 736 15.83 -23.91 12.01
CA SER A 736 15.79 -22.65 11.26
C SER A 736 17.03 -21.79 11.48
N ASN A 737 17.06 -20.61 10.84
CA ASN A 737 18.13 -19.61 11.01
C ASN A 737 19.51 -20.12 10.55
N TYR A 738 19.54 -20.73 9.36
CA TYR A 738 20.76 -21.08 8.63
C TYR A 738 20.64 -20.58 7.18
N PRO A 739 21.76 -20.26 6.50
CA PRO A 739 21.74 -19.79 5.11
C PRO A 739 21.10 -20.81 4.18
N SER A 740 20.27 -20.35 3.24
CA SER A 740 19.76 -21.18 2.14
C SER A 740 20.92 -21.89 1.41
N GLY A 741 20.70 -23.13 0.96
CA GLY A 741 21.76 -23.95 0.35
C GLY A 741 22.74 -24.59 1.35
N SER A 742 22.55 -24.38 2.66
CA SER A 742 23.34 -25.07 3.68
C SER A 742 23.03 -26.57 3.73
N LYS A 743 24.07 -27.37 3.96
CA LYS A 743 23.94 -28.78 4.30
C LYS A 743 23.62 -28.91 5.79
N ILE A 744 22.50 -29.54 6.13
CA ILE A 744 22.10 -29.81 7.52
C ILE A 744 22.44 -31.25 7.89
N GLN A 745 23.10 -31.42 9.03
CA GLN A 745 23.48 -32.71 9.59
C GLN A 745 23.11 -32.77 11.08
N ILE A 746 22.56 -33.90 11.50
CA ILE A 746 22.37 -34.22 12.91
C ILE A 746 23.47 -35.19 13.32
N ILE A 747 24.24 -34.84 14.33
CA ILE A 747 25.36 -35.66 14.84
C ILE A 747 25.29 -35.85 16.35
N THR A 748 25.90 -36.90 16.89
CA THR A 748 26.08 -37.06 18.34
C THR A 748 27.18 -36.14 18.88
N LEU A 749 27.29 -36.00 20.20
CA LEU A 749 28.39 -35.24 20.83
C LEU A 749 29.78 -35.82 20.51
N GLU A 750 29.86 -37.12 20.18
CA GLU A 750 31.08 -37.80 19.72
C GLU A 750 31.33 -37.63 18.22
N GLY A 751 30.48 -36.89 17.50
CA GLY A 751 30.64 -36.59 16.07
C GLY A 751 30.08 -37.66 15.12
N ARG A 752 29.30 -38.62 15.61
CA ARG A 752 28.69 -39.66 14.75
C ARG A 752 27.47 -39.09 14.02
N LEU A 753 27.42 -39.22 12.70
CA LEU A 753 26.28 -38.82 11.87
C LEU A 753 25.05 -39.70 12.14
N ILE A 754 23.92 -39.04 12.41
CA ILE A 754 22.61 -39.65 12.67
C ILE A 754 21.66 -39.45 11.50
N LYS A 755 21.59 -38.20 11.03
CA LYS A 755 20.74 -37.80 9.91
C LYS A 755 21.52 -36.83 9.04
N GLU A 756 21.44 -37.04 7.73
CA GLU A 756 21.91 -36.09 6.74
C GLU A 756 20.73 -35.79 5.82
N PHE A 757 20.37 -34.52 5.73
CA PHE A 757 19.30 -34.11 4.84
C PHE A 757 19.85 -33.94 3.41
N PRO A 758 19.01 -34.17 2.38
CA PRO A 758 19.43 -34.05 1.00
C PRO A 758 20.13 -32.71 0.72
N LYS A 759 21.10 -32.75 -0.19
CA LYS A 759 21.93 -31.61 -0.56
C LYS A 759 21.04 -30.45 -1.05
N TYR A 760 21.24 -29.27 -0.46
CA TYR A 760 20.63 -27.99 -0.83
C TYR A 760 19.10 -27.91 -0.58
N SER A 761 18.68 -27.90 0.69
CA SER A 761 17.37 -27.29 0.99
C SER A 761 17.54 -25.78 0.84
N TYR A 762 16.88 -25.19 -0.15
CA TYR A 762 16.86 -23.74 -0.37
C TYR A 762 15.86 -23.02 0.56
N ASN A 763 15.37 -23.73 1.57
CA ASN A 763 14.57 -23.20 2.66
C ASN A 763 15.51 -22.97 3.85
N SER A 764 15.44 -21.80 4.48
CA SER A 764 16.10 -21.52 5.77
C SER A 764 15.35 -22.09 6.97
N ILE A 765 14.34 -22.93 6.71
CA ILE A 765 13.60 -23.76 7.67
C ILE A 765 13.54 -25.21 7.17
N PHE A 766 13.78 -26.16 8.07
CA PHE A 766 13.76 -27.60 7.80
C PHE A 766 13.04 -28.35 8.93
N ASN A 767 12.07 -29.18 8.57
CA ASN A 767 11.33 -29.99 9.53
C ASN A 767 11.89 -31.41 9.61
N TRP A 768 12.14 -31.87 10.83
CA TRP A 768 12.70 -33.19 11.10
C TRP A 768 11.83 -33.97 12.09
N ASP A 769 11.44 -35.18 11.71
CA ASP A 769 10.60 -36.08 12.51
C ASP A 769 11.31 -36.78 13.69
N GLY A 770 12.53 -36.36 14.03
CA GLY A 770 13.32 -36.98 15.10
C GLY A 770 13.83 -38.40 14.80
N LYS A 771 13.81 -38.85 13.53
CA LYS A 771 14.29 -40.18 13.14
C LYS A 771 15.63 -40.14 12.42
N ASP A 772 16.38 -41.23 12.43
CA ASP A 772 17.65 -41.35 11.73
C ASP A 772 17.50 -41.46 10.19
N ASN A 773 18.61 -41.62 9.46
CA ASN A 773 18.61 -41.83 8.01
C ASN A 773 17.85 -43.11 7.56
N GLN A 774 17.63 -44.07 8.45
CA GLN A 774 16.95 -45.34 8.18
C GLN A 774 15.47 -45.31 8.60
N GLY A 775 15.00 -44.19 9.17
CA GLY A 775 13.63 -44.01 9.64
C GLY A 775 13.38 -44.60 11.04
N ASN A 776 14.43 -44.90 11.82
CA ASN A 776 14.29 -45.40 13.18
C ASN A 776 14.24 -44.25 14.20
N LYS A 777 13.51 -44.45 15.32
CA LYS A 777 13.56 -43.55 16.48
C LYS A 777 15.00 -43.50 17.03
N ILE A 778 15.51 -42.29 17.27
CA ILE A 778 16.81 -42.08 17.90
C ILE A 778 16.70 -42.21 19.43
N GLN A 779 17.82 -42.46 20.13
CA GLN A 779 17.81 -42.62 21.59
C GLN A 779 17.70 -41.28 22.31
N THR A 780 17.15 -41.30 23.53
CA THR A 780 17.18 -40.14 24.44
C THR A 780 18.62 -39.65 24.62
N GLY A 781 18.86 -38.35 24.40
CA GLY A 781 20.20 -37.78 24.45
C GLY A 781 20.30 -36.38 23.86
N ILE A 782 21.48 -35.80 23.93
CA ILE A 782 21.80 -34.50 23.31
C ILE A 782 22.49 -34.75 21.97
N TYR A 783 21.98 -34.09 20.94
CA TYR A 783 22.51 -34.11 19.58
C TYR A 783 22.93 -32.70 19.17
N LEU A 784 23.81 -32.62 18.18
CA LEU A 784 24.21 -31.37 17.54
C LEU A 784 23.53 -31.29 16.18
N VAL A 785 22.92 -30.13 15.91
CA VAL A 785 22.44 -29.75 14.59
C VAL A 785 23.50 -28.87 13.97
N VAL A 786 24.09 -29.31 12.87
CA VAL A 786 25.16 -28.61 12.15
C VAL A 786 24.61 -28.15 10.80
N ALA A 787 24.74 -26.86 10.51
CA ALA A 787 24.50 -26.32 9.17
C ALA A 787 25.83 -25.84 8.58
N SER A 788 26.18 -26.32 7.39
CA SER A 788 27.41 -25.95 6.70
C SER A 788 27.13 -25.50 5.27
N HIS A 789 27.49 -24.28 4.92
CA HIS A 789 27.38 -23.74 3.57
C HIS A 789 28.72 -23.87 2.80
N PRO A 790 28.73 -24.12 1.47
CA PRO A 790 29.99 -24.26 0.70
C PRO A 790 30.89 -23.01 0.69
N THR A 791 30.29 -21.82 0.70
CA THR A 791 30.98 -20.52 0.57
C THR A 791 30.76 -19.58 1.75
N ARG A 792 29.89 -19.94 2.71
CA ARG A 792 29.55 -19.13 3.89
C ARG A 792 30.00 -19.84 5.17
N SER A 793 29.80 -19.23 6.33
CA SER A 793 30.20 -19.85 7.60
C SER A 793 29.38 -21.10 7.95
N SER A 794 29.89 -21.93 8.87
CA SER A 794 29.17 -23.08 9.41
C SER A 794 28.74 -22.79 10.84
N GLY A 795 27.63 -23.40 11.24
CA GLY A 795 27.01 -23.20 12.54
C GLY A 795 26.63 -24.50 13.22
N THR A 796 26.43 -24.42 14.53
CA THR A 796 26.03 -25.59 15.30
C THR A 796 25.15 -25.17 16.48
N THR A 797 24.06 -25.91 16.71
CA THR A 797 23.24 -25.79 17.92
C THR A 797 23.00 -27.16 18.55
N LYS A 798 22.48 -27.18 19.78
CA LYS A 798 22.19 -28.42 20.53
C LYS A 798 20.69 -28.67 20.59
N ILE A 799 20.28 -29.91 20.40
CA ILE A 799 18.92 -30.36 20.65
C ILE A 799 18.91 -31.56 21.60
N ALA A 800 18.02 -31.54 22.59
CA ALA A 800 17.74 -32.69 23.44
C ALA A 800 16.55 -33.48 22.91
N ILE A 801 16.69 -34.80 22.81
CA ILE A 801 15.63 -35.73 22.42
C ILE A 801 15.27 -36.57 23.63
N ILE A 802 13.98 -36.71 23.92
CA ILE A 802 13.46 -37.49 25.03
C ILE A 802 12.38 -38.44 24.50
N ASN A 803 12.64 -39.74 24.61
CA ASN A 803 11.66 -40.80 24.33
C ASN A 803 10.77 -41.11 25.52
#